data_AF-A0A3C2D7C4-F1
#
_entry.id   AF-A0A3C2D7C4-F1
#
_cell.length_a   1.000
_cell.length_b   1.000
_cell.length_c   1.000
_cell.angle_alpha   90.00
_cell.angle_beta   90.00
_cell.angle_gamma   90.00
#
_symmetry.space_group_name_H-M   'P 1'
#
loop_
_entity.id
_entity.type
_entity.pdbx_description
1 polymer ?
#
loop_
_entity_poly.entity_id
_entity_poly.type
_entity_poly.pdbx_seq_one_letter_code
_entity_poly.pdbx_strand_id
1 'polypeptide(L)'
;MKIKRAFAVLLVWCFFPLFSVADDPVVVDPCHYSTEGTDFWFGLMQNRDKGNDHYLEITVTSRIGADFTLTYGPNEMPIGDGSYSVAANDSRTIQIPFELLESKGSENTEGKGIHLQASNPVNVYALNYRTQSSDVAVIYPTKSLGTEYYAMCYMPPQVGSNEKNSEFLIVASENDTKVTITPSVNTAGGKTAGIPFTISLSKGQSFQVQSLNNNITGQGDLTGTYISSDKPIAFFSGSKATPIPVNGNSYDHLYEQMPPTSTWGRVFYIVPLASRLKDTYRVLAADDATVVTIEGLNLIITLNRGQYFEFELDRNQASRLISTKRVLLAQYCRSQNLDNSGVGDPFMIILSPVTQKIDDVTFVAYESALIQDIFYINITSLTSEINHIILDDAPISSQYIKAFPKGEYSYARVPVSKGTHRLYNDNKDGGFLAFVYGFGDRTESYGYGVGYNLDIQLDIEGDIKDDTLVICKGDSYKLDAGDYFINYKWSTGETGSTIVVTKEGWYTVIASAPSGCTKSDKVYVKVEDPKIDLGEDKVACYPGEIILDAGPEFEKYLWQDGSTDRTFRVLETGDYSVTATNERGCNASASVRVSVFDPVFSQNYEVASVEHPAISFFNETENSVGFWWDFGDGATSNEENPVHHYSAIGKYRVVFQATSKFGCADTTSSTVKIIPFTLSTPNAFRPESEIAENRVFLPITEGIDPEKYHLRIFNRVGSTVFESKNPETGWDGKMKNGTLAESGVFVWIVQYADVQGYAHQQKGTVMLVR
;
A
#
# COMPACT_ATOMS: atom_id res chain seq x y z
N MET A 1 72.14 48.85 65.33
CA MET A 1 71.51 49.23 66.62
C MET A 1 70.58 50.43 66.38
N LYS A 2 69.31 50.36 66.81
CA LYS A 2 68.24 51.41 66.88
C LYS A 2 67.44 51.83 65.61
N ILE A 3 66.37 51.08 65.34
CA ILE A 3 64.90 51.41 65.37
C ILE A 3 64.38 52.87 65.14
N LYS A 4 63.35 52.95 64.25
CA LYS A 4 62.19 53.90 64.05
C LYS A 4 62.45 55.28 63.38
N ARG A 5 61.58 55.86 62.53
CA ARG A 5 60.11 55.71 62.27
C ARG A 5 59.69 56.37 60.94
N ALA A 6 58.71 55.75 60.26
CA ALA A 6 57.62 56.20 59.36
C ALA A 6 57.69 57.54 58.55
N PHE A 7 57.29 57.50 57.27
CA PHE A 7 56.11 58.22 56.73
C PHE A 7 55.69 57.66 55.35
N ALA A 8 54.38 57.73 55.07
CA ALA A 8 53.62 57.05 54.02
C ALA A 8 53.88 57.55 52.59
N VAL A 9 53.69 56.65 51.61
CA VAL A 9 53.63 56.97 50.17
C VAL A 9 52.29 56.50 49.61
N LEU A 10 51.53 57.44 49.05
CA LEU A 10 50.32 57.21 48.26
C LEU A 10 50.66 56.34 47.04
N LEU A 11 49.92 55.25 46.84
CA LEU A 11 49.93 54.46 45.60
C LEU A 11 48.59 54.68 44.88
N VAL A 12 48.67 55.44 43.80
CA VAL A 12 47.60 55.68 42.82
C VAL A 12 47.30 54.37 42.10
N TRP A 13 46.04 53.94 42.13
CA TRP A 13 45.52 52.81 41.37
C TRP A 13 45.39 53.19 39.89
N CYS A 14 46.18 52.56 39.01
CA CYS A 14 45.88 52.52 37.58
C CYS A 14 45.00 51.29 37.30
N PHE A 15 43.73 51.55 36.99
CA PHE A 15 42.81 50.59 36.37
C PHE A 15 43.35 50.23 34.97
N PHE A 16 43.76 48.98 34.76
CA PHE A 16 43.80 48.37 33.44
C PHE A 16 42.45 47.67 33.23
N PRO A 17 41.65 48.00 32.21
CA PRO A 17 40.51 47.18 31.86
C PRO A 17 41.03 45.86 31.28
N LEU A 18 40.63 44.75 31.90
CA LEU A 18 40.67 43.43 31.29
C LEU A 18 39.78 43.49 30.05
N PHE A 19 40.39 43.52 28.86
CA PHE A 19 39.68 43.17 27.64
C PHE A 19 39.30 41.69 27.75
N SER A 20 38.00 41.41 27.76
CA SER A 20 37.49 40.06 27.53
C SER A 20 37.98 39.60 26.16
N VAL A 21 38.48 38.36 26.11
CA VAL A 21 38.69 37.66 24.86
C VAL A 21 37.35 37.63 24.14
N ALA A 22 37.29 38.21 22.93
CA ALA A 22 36.14 38.08 22.07
C ALA A 22 35.93 36.59 21.81
N ASP A 23 34.72 36.09 22.07
CA ASP A 23 34.30 34.75 21.69
C ASP A 23 34.58 34.55 20.20
N ASP A 24 35.01 33.32 19.85
CA ASP A 24 35.21 32.90 18.47
C ASP A 24 33.98 33.29 17.63
N PRO A 25 34.16 33.82 16.41
CA PRO A 25 33.04 34.15 15.54
C PRO A 25 32.18 32.89 15.36
N VAL A 26 30.89 32.99 15.69
CA VAL A 26 29.89 31.94 15.45
C VAL A 26 30.03 31.49 14.01
N VAL A 27 30.56 30.28 13.80
CA VAL A 27 30.64 29.66 12.48
C VAL A 27 29.21 29.37 12.06
N VAL A 28 28.64 30.22 11.21
CA VAL A 28 27.30 30.03 10.66
C VAL A 28 27.38 28.88 9.67
N ASP A 29 26.97 27.69 10.09
CA ASP A 29 26.77 26.56 9.18
C ASP A 29 25.69 26.95 8.15
N PRO A 30 26.02 27.03 6.84
CA PRO A 30 25.06 27.41 5.81
C PRO A 30 23.93 26.38 5.65
N CYS A 31 24.09 25.18 6.20
CA CYS A 31 23.07 24.13 6.23
C CYS A 31 22.20 24.12 7.47
N HIS A 32 22.58 24.84 8.53
CA HIS A 32 21.84 24.79 9.79
C HIS A 32 20.70 25.79 9.75
N TYR A 33 19.49 25.25 9.65
CA TYR A 33 18.25 25.99 9.79
C TYR A 33 17.56 25.50 11.06
N SER A 34 17.04 26.42 11.84
CA SER A 34 16.31 26.09 13.06
C SER A 34 15.24 27.13 13.33
N THR A 35 14.56 27.02 14.47
CA THR A 35 13.69 28.07 15.01
C THR A 35 14.47 29.22 15.65
N GLU A 36 15.78 29.05 15.86
CA GLU A 36 16.65 30.08 16.42
C GLU A 36 17.30 30.89 15.28
N GLY A 37 17.23 32.21 15.33
CA GLY A 37 17.75 33.06 14.27
C GLY A 37 17.80 34.54 14.62
N THR A 38 18.18 35.37 13.65
CA THR A 38 18.39 36.81 13.84
C THR A 38 17.46 37.69 13.01
N ASP A 39 16.67 37.12 12.11
CA ASP A 39 15.80 37.84 11.18
C ASP A 39 14.53 37.02 10.95
N PHE A 40 13.36 37.64 11.12
CA PHE A 40 12.07 36.97 11.09
C PHE A 40 11.03 37.84 10.39
N TRP A 41 10.27 37.25 9.48
CA TRP A 41 9.03 37.81 8.94
C TRP A 41 7.85 36.90 9.32
N PHE A 42 6.80 37.46 9.93
CA PHE A 42 5.65 36.68 10.42
C PHE A 42 4.39 37.53 10.55
N GLY A 43 3.27 36.94 10.97
CA GLY A 43 2.00 37.64 11.14
C GLY A 43 1.02 36.84 12.00
N LEU A 44 -0.15 37.42 12.28
CA LEU A 44 -1.15 36.83 13.16
C LEU A 44 -2.49 36.69 12.45
N MET A 45 -3.04 35.48 12.48
CA MET A 45 -4.35 35.18 11.89
C MET A 45 -5.48 35.84 12.66
N GLN A 46 -6.66 35.95 12.05
CA GLN A 46 -7.83 36.52 12.72
C GLN A 46 -8.31 35.62 13.86
N ASN A 47 -8.40 36.14 15.08
CA ASN A 47 -9.08 35.43 16.17
C ASN A 47 -10.61 35.69 16.11
N ARG A 48 -11.40 34.93 16.87
CA ARG A 48 -12.86 35.12 16.95
C ARG A 48 -13.24 36.51 17.46
N ASP A 49 -14.45 36.98 17.13
CA ASP A 49 -14.89 38.33 17.49
C ASP A 49 -15.47 38.41 18.94
N LYS A 50 -15.49 37.31 19.71
CA LYS A 50 -16.07 37.23 21.08
C LYS A 50 -15.06 37.02 22.22
N GLY A 51 -15.07 37.91 23.22
CA GLY A 51 -14.20 37.89 24.41
C GLY A 51 -14.10 39.30 25.03
N ASN A 52 -13.65 39.41 26.28
CA ASN A 52 -13.56 40.70 26.99
C ASN A 52 -12.19 41.37 26.82
N ASP A 53 -11.11 40.59 26.83
CA ASP A 53 -9.75 41.03 26.59
C ASP A 53 -9.26 40.44 25.26
N HIS A 54 -8.49 41.23 24.51
CA HIS A 54 -7.91 40.84 23.22
C HIS A 54 -6.60 41.59 23.02
N TYR A 55 -5.50 40.87 22.90
CA TYR A 55 -4.19 41.43 22.62
C TYR A 55 -3.32 40.42 21.88
N LEU A 56 -2.29 40.93 21.22
CA LEU A 56 -1.24 40.10 20.63
C LEU A 56 -0.01 40.23 21.50
N GLU A 57 0.81 39.19 21.53
CA GLU A 57 1.99 39.19 22.36
C GLU A 57 3.14 38.46 21.65
N ILE A 58 4.28 39.14 21.59
CA ILE A 58 5.53 38.59 21.04
C ILE A 58 6.47 38.33 22.20
N THR A 59 6.94 37.10 22.32
CA THR A 59 7.93 36.70 23.31
C THR A 59 9.21 36.28 22.61
N VAL A 60 10.32 36.88 23.03
CA VAL A 60 11.66 36.61 22.50
C VAL A 60 12.48 35.98 23.60
N THR A 61 13.13 34.86 23.34
CA THR A 61 14.08 34.22 24.26
C THR A 61 15.47 34.21 23.66
N SER A 62 16.51 34.25 24.50
CA SER A 62 17.88 34.15 24.02
C SER A 62 18.77 33.41 25.00
N ARG A 63 19.64 32.52 24.49
CA ARG A 63 20.65 31.83 25.30
C ARG A 63 21.80 32.74 25.73
N ILE A 64 22.16 33.69 24.88
CA ILE A 64 23.33 34.57 25.06
C ILE A 64 22.97 36.04 25.25
N GLY A 65 21.68 36.37 25.19
CA GLY A 65 21.16 37.74 25.25
C GLY A 65 21.24 38.42 23.88
N ALA A 66 20.29 39.31 23.60
CA ALA A 66 20.20 40.00 22.32
C ALA A 66 19.48 41.34 22.46
N ASP A 67 19.97 42.35 21.75
CA ASP A 67 19.16 43.52 21.37
C ASP A 67 18.39 43.20 20.08
N PHE A 68 17.14 43.64 19.99
CA PHE A 68 16.30 43.42 18.81
C PHE A 68 15.34 44.60 18.52
N THR A 69 14.87 44.66 17.28
CA THR A 69 13.86 45.63 16.82
C THR A 69 12.59 44.92 16.39
N LEU A 70 11.47 45.63 16.49
CA LEU A 70 10.16 45.17 16.00
C LEU A 70 9.56 46.25 15.10
N THR A 71 9.31 45.90 13.85
CA THR A 71 8.63 46.76 12.88
C THR A 71 7.52 46.00 12.15
N TYR A 72 6.66 46.70 11.43
CA TYR A 72 5.61 46.07 10.63
C TYR A 72 5.32 46.79 9.30
N GLY A 73 4.77 46.01 8.38
CA GLY A 73 4.32 46.45 7.07
C GLY A 73 5.46 46.80 6.11
N PRO A 74 5.11 47.18 4.87
CA PRO A 74 6.11 47.51 3.84
C PRO A 74 7.00 48.71 4.14
N ASN A 75 6.55 49.59 5.05
CA ASN A 75 7.27 50.78 5.46
C ASN A 75 8.11 50.55 6.74
N GLU A 76 8.12 49.33 7.28
CA GLU A 76 8.81 48.99 8.53
C GLU A 76 8.51 49.98 9.68
N MET A 77 7.21 50.21 9.91
CA MET A 77 6.74 51.07 10.99
C MET A 77 7.10 50.45 12.36
N PRO A 78 7.68 51.20 13.32
CA PRO A 78 8.08 50.62 14.60
C PRO A 78 6.87 50.19 15.45
N ILE A 79 7.02 49.09 16.17
CA ILE A 79 6.05 48.60 17.15
C ILE A 79 6.51 49.05 18.55
N GLY A 80 5.66 49.81 19.26
CA GLY A 80 5.99 50.35 20.57
C GLY A 80 7.22 51.27 20.53
N ASP A 81 8.23 50.98 21.36
CA ASP A 81 9.48 51.74 21.42
C ASP A 81 10.41 51.48 20.22
N GLY A 82 10.12 50.46 19.40
CA GLY A 82 10.88 50.08 18.21
C GLY A 82 12.17 49.30 18.46
N SER A 83 12.71 49.33 19.68
CA SER A 83 13.91 48.57 20.09
C SER A 83 13.77 48.02 21.51
N TYR A 84 14.26 46.79 21.71
CA TYR A 84 14.10 46.00 22.92
C TYR A 84 15.38 45.19 23.19
N SER A 85 15.50 44.64 24.39
CA SER A 85 16.59 43.72 24.74
C SER A 85 16.08 42.55 25.59
N VAL A 86 16.76 41.42 25.46
CA VAL A 86 16.57 40.21 26.26
C VAL A 86 17.91 39.76 26.83
N ALA A 87 17.93 39.38 28.11
CA ALA A 87 19.12 38.87 28.77
C ALA A 87 19.41 37.41 28.38
N ALA A 88 20.62 36.94 28.70
CA ALA A 88 21.01 35.55 28.48
C ALA A 88 20.20 34.58 29.34
N ASN A 89 19.70 33.51 28.73
CA ASN A 89 18.80 32.51 29.29
C ASN A 89 17.50 33.12 29.87
N ASP A 90 17.04 34.21 29.27
CA ASP A 90 15.84 34.94 29.71
C ASP A 90 14.85 35.15 28.56
N SER A 91 13.68 35.70 28.88
CA SER A 91 12.64 36.06 27.92
C SER A 91 12.24 37.53 28.02
N ARG A 92 11.79 38.09 26.90
CA ARG A 92 11.23 39.44 26.80
C ARG A 92 9.90 39.39 26.08
N THR A 93 8.87 39.88 26.75
CA THR A 93 7.49 39.91 26.23
C THR A 93 7.09 41.33 25.83
N ILE A 94 6.44 41.45 24.68
CA ILE A 94 5.92 42.70 24.12
C ILE A 94 4.45 42.50 23.77
N GLN A 95 3.57 43.19 24.49
CA GLN A 95 2.15 43.23 24.16
C GLN A 95 1.86 44.28 23.10
N ILE A 96 1.02 43.92 22.13
CA ILE A 96 0.67 44.74 20.98
C ILE A 96 -0.85 44.83 20.86
N PRO A 97 -1.42 46.04 20.62
CA PRO A 97 -2.83 46.19 20.31
C PRO A 97 -3.24 45.35 19.09
N PHE A 98 -4.26 44.51 19.24
CA PHE A 98 -4.64 43.56 18.18
C PHE A 98 -5.13 44.25 16.91
N GLU A 99 -5.73 45.43 17.02
CA GLU A 99 -6.24 46.19 15.88
C GLU A 99 -5.15 46.59 14.88
N LEU A 100 -3.90 46.63 15.35
CA LEU A 100 -2.75 47.00 14.55
C LEU A 100 -2.34 45.88 13.57
N LEU A 101 -2.26 44.65 14.05
CA LEU A 101 -1.52 43.57 13.36
C LEU A 101 -2.33 42.28 13.16
N GLU A 102 -3.47 42.09 13.83
CA GLU A 102 -4.33 40.94 13.57
C GLU A 102 -4.96 41.06 12.17
N SER A 103 -4.81 40.02 11.34
CA SER A 103 -5.42 40.00 10.01
C SER A 103 -6.95 40.01 10.07
N LYS A 104 -7.60 40.54 9.01
CA LYS A 104 -9.07 40.66 8.98
C LYS A 104 -9.68 40.23 7.64
N GLY A 105 -10.63 39.31 7.72
CA GLY A 105 -11.42 38.83 6.59
C GLY A 105 -10.67 37.84 5.70
N SER A 106 -11.11 37.71 4.46
CA SER A 106 -10.52 36.80 3.46
C SER A 106 -10.07 37.57 2.24
N GLU A 107 -8.92 37.19 1.70
CA GLU A 107 -8.34 37.59 0.43
C GLU A 107 -8.10 39.10 0.28
N ASN A 108 -7.79 39.76 1.39
CA ASN A 108 -7.30 41.13 1.43
C ASN A 108 -5.78 41.14 1.55
N THR A 109 -5.12 42.00 0.77
CA THR A 109 -3.70 42.33 0.98
C THR A 109 -3.59 43.41 2.06
N GLU A 110 -2.90 43.10 3.15
CA GLU A 110 -2.72 43.98 4.30
C GLU A 110 -1.23 44.27 4.54
N GLY A 111 -0.90 45.43 5.12
CA GLY A 111 0.48 45.79 5.50
C GLY A 111 0.82 45.38 6.93
N LYS A 112 0.50 44.14 7.31
CA LYS A 112 0.54 43.68 8.71
C LYS A 112 1.65 42.66 9.01
N GLY A 113 2.52 42.37 8.04
CA GLY A 113 3.68 41.52 8.29
C GLY A 113 4.62 42.16 9.32
N ILE A 114 4.99 41.41 10.35
CA ILE A 114 5.89 41.82 11.43
C ILE A 114 7.31 41.40 11.05
N HIS A 115 8.26 42.30 11.30
CA HIS A 115 9.69 42.09 11.13
C HIS A 115 10.37 42.15 12.50
N LEU A 116 11.11 41.10 12.85
CA LEU A 116 12.01 41.11 13.99
C LEU A 116 13.44 40.96 13.50
N GLN A 117 14.32 41.87 13.95
CA GLN A 117 15.76 41.75 13.71
C GLN A 117 16.51 41.77 15.03
N ALA A 118 17.36 40.79 15.25
CA ALA A 118 18.12 40.62 16.49
C ALA A 118 19.64 40.64 16.21
N SER A 119 20.38 41.16 17.19
CA SER A 119 21.85 41.21 17.17
C SER A 119 22.50 39.82 17.35
N ASN A 120 21.82 38.93 18.07
CA ASN A 120 22.23 37.55 18.34
C ASN A 120 21.05 36.60 18.07
N PRO A 121 21.30 35.28 17.86
CA PRO A 121 20.23 34.31 17.68
C PRO A 121 19.25 34.30 18.85
N VAL A 122 17.95 34.27 18.52
CA VAL A 122 16.82 34.24 19.45
C VAL A 122 15.78 33.22 18.98
N ASN A 123 14.94 32.71 19.88
CA ASN A 123 13.68 32.07 19.50
C ASN A 123 12.53 33.07 19.71
N VAL A 124 11.54 33.03 18.83
CA VAL A 124 10.42 33.95 18.80
C VAL A 124 9.12 33.18 18.85
N TYR A 125 8.20 33.63 19.70
CA TYR A 125 6.88 33.04 19.90
C TYR A 125 5.82 34.14 19.77
N ALA A 126 4.70 33.84 19.12
CA ALA A 126 3.60 34.78 18.94
C ALA A 126 2.32 34.20 19.55
N LEU A 127 1.82 34.85 20.59
CA LEU A 127 0.54 34.55 21.22
C LEU A 127 -0.54 35.44 20.61
N ASN A 128 -1.61 34.82 20.13
CA ASN A 128 -2.84 35.52 19.74
C ASN A 128 -3.88 35.31 20.83
N TYR A 129 -3.99 36.25 21.77
CA TYR A 129 -4.85 36.09 22.93
C TYR A 129 -6.16 36.83 22.78
N ARG A 130 -7.25 36.10 22.99
CA ARG A 130 -8.55 36.65 23.36
C ARG A 130 -9.11 35.80 24.49
N THR A 131 -9.87 36.39 25.42
CA THR A 131 -10.44 35.63 26.54
C THR A 131 -11.20 34.38 26.04
N GLN A 132 -10.80 33.19 26.52
CA GLN A 132 -11.31 31.87 26.15
C GLN A 132 -11.06 31.50 24.67
N SER A 133 -10.03 32.08 24.07
CA SER A 133 -9.69 31.93 22.65
C SER A 133 -8.23 32.33 22.37
N SER A 134 -7.27 31.44 22.57
CA SER A 134 -5.87 31.75 22.35
C SER A 134 -5.05 30.55 21.92
N ASP A 135 -3.99 30.85 21.18
CA ASP A 135 -2.97 29.86 20.84
C ASP A 135 -1.63 30.56 20.62
N VAL A 136 -0.54 29.79 20.64
CA VAL A 136 0.83 30.28 20.50
C VAL A 136 1.50 29.60 19.33
N ALA A 137 2.03 30.38 18.40
CA ALA A 137 2.87 29.86 17.32
C ALA A 137 4.35 30.05 17.62
N VAL A 138 5.15 29.05 17.25
CA VAL A 138 6.61 29.18 17.13
C VAL A 138 6.92 29.87 15.82
N ILE A 139 7.78 30.89 15.86
CA ILE A 139 8.09 31.69 14.67
C ILE A 139 9.42 31.25 14.05
N TYR A 140 9.40 30.97 12.76
CA TYR A 140 10.58 30.55 12.02
C TYR A 140 11.37 31.74 11.48
N PRO A 141 12.71 31.74 11.62
CA PRO A 141 13.57 32.74 10.99
C PRO A 141 13.34 32.81 9.48
N THR A 142 13.53 33.97 8.88
CA THR A 142 13.39 34.21 7.44
C THR A 142 14.21 33.21 6.60
N LYS A 143 15.38 32.78 7.11
CA LYS A 143 16.23 31.78 6.46
C LYS A 143 15.64 30.37 6.43
N SER A 144 14.79 30.04 7.41
CA SER A 144 14.14 28.72 7.54
C SER A 144 12.80 28.65 6.79
N LEU A 145 12.40 29.74 6.13
CA LEU A 145 11.20 29.78 5.28
C LEU A 145 11.47 29.08 3.94
N GLY A 146 10.42 28.52 3.36
CA GLY A 146 10.45 27.85 2.06
C GLY A 146 9.40 28.41 1.11
N THR A 147 9.21 27.72 -0.01
CA THR A 147 8.35 28.17 -1.11
C THR A 147 7.15 27.26 -1.37
N GLU A 148 7.05 26.13 -0.66
CA GLU A 148 6.01 25.13 -0.88
C GLU A 148 5.41 24.71 0.48
N TYR A 149 4.08 24.76 0.58
CA TYR A 149 3.33 24.48 1.79
C TYR A 149 1.99 23.81 1.49
N TYR A 150 1.48 23.09 2.49
CA TYR A 150 0.07 22.73 2.59
C TYR A 150 -0.52 23.30 3.87
N ALA A 151 -1.77 23.75 3.80
CA ALA A 151 -2.52 24.14 4.98
C ALA A 151 -2.87 22.91 5.84
N MET A 152 -2.70 23.03 7.16
CA MET A 152 -3.23 22.12 8.17
C MET A 152 -4.22 22.92 9.03
N CYS A 153 -5.50 22.72 8.77
CA CYS A 153 -6.60 23.46 9.39
C CYS A 153 -7.51 22.50 10.16
N TYR A 154 -8.68 22.99 10.59
CA TYR A 154 -9.73 22.14 11.14
C TYR A 154 -11.13 22.57 10.69
N MET A 155 -12.06 21.62 10.62
CA MET A 155 -13.40 21.85 10.09
C MET A 155 -14.23 22.81 10.96
N PRO A 156 -14.88 23.83 10.36
CA PRO A 156 -15.82 24.72 11.05
C PRO A 156 -17.02 23.94 11.65
N PRO A 157 -17.39 24.19 12.92
CA PRO A 157 -18.42 23.45 13.62
C PRO A 157 -19.85 23.96 13.40
N GLN A 158 -20.01 25.22 12.99
CA GLN A 158 -21.31 25.83 12.78
C GLN A 158 -21.43 26.42 11.40
N VAL A 159 -22.44 25.88 10.77
CA VAL A 159 -22.93 26.15 9.45
C VAL A 159 -23.49 27.59 9.38
N GLY A 160 -22.81 28.48 8.64
CA GLY A 160 -23.34 29.81 8.29
C GLY A 160 -22.85 30.99 9.12
N SER A 161 -21.80 30.79 9.93
CA SER A 161 -21.14 31.84 10.70
C SER A 161 -19.71 32.03 10.23
N ASN A 162 -19.31 33.29 10.00
CA ASN A 162 -17.93 33.68 9.70
C ASN A 162 -17.03 33.75 10.96
N GLU A 163 -17.54 33.38 12.13
CA GLU A 163 -16.79 33.39 13.39
C GLU A 163 -15.91 32.16 13.60
N LYS A 164 -16.06 31.14 12.75
CA LYS A 164 -15.52 29.79 13.01
C LYS A 164 -14.87 29.15 11.80
N ASN A 165 -14.48 29.96 10.82
CA ASN A 165 -13.90 29.48 9.56
C ASN A 165 -12.53 28.84 9.82
N SER A 166 -12.14 27.88 8.98
CA SER A 166 -10.72 27.57 8.85
C SER A 166 -10.03 28.69 8.09
N GLU A 167 -8.75 28.86 8.34
CA GLU A 167 -7.99 29.92 7.70
C GLU A 167 -6.49 29.63 7.62
N PHE A 168 -5.83 30.37 6.74
CA PHE A 168 -4.38 30.44 6.66
C PHE A 168 -3.94 31.86 6.33
N LEU A 169 -2.69 32.18 6.65
CA LEU A 169 -2.07 33.48 6.44
C LEU A 169 -0.73 33.33 5.75
N ILE A 170 -0.50 34.16 4.74
CA ILE A 170 0.79 34.29 4.04
C ILE A 170 1.40 35.64 4.39
N VAL A 171 2.69 35.68 4.68
CA VAL A 171 3.47 36.93 4.84
C VAL A 171 4.70 36.87 3.94
N ALA A 172 4.90 37.91 3.13
CA ALA A 172 6.03 38.00 2.22
C ALA A 172 7.25 38.64 2.92
N SER A 173 8.41 37.97 2.86
CA SER A 173 9.70 38.51 3.32
C SER A 173 10.42 39.33 2.25
N GLU A 174 9.98 39.25 0.99
CA GLU A 174 10.60 39.88 -0.16
C GLU A 174 9.58 40.61 -1.04
N ASN A 175 10.05 41.63 -1.77
CA ASN A 175 9.22 42.35 -2.75
C ASN A 175 8.90 41.48 -3.96
N ASP A 176 7.80 41.79 -4.65
CA ASP A 176 7.40 41.09 -5.88
C ASP A 176 7.30 39.57 -5.71
N THR A 177 6.90 39.11 -4.52
CA THR A 177 6.71 37.68 -4.22
C THR A 177 5.41 37.22 -4.85
N LYS A 178 5.48 36.28 -5.78
CA LYS A 178 4.31 35.69 -6.44
C LYS A 178 3.94 34.39 -5.74
N VAL A 179 2.71 34.31 -5.29
CA VAL A 179 2.18 33.14 -4.58
C VAL A 179 1.01 32.58 -5.36
N THR A 180 1.09 31.30 -5.73
CA THR A 180 0.01 30.53 -6.35
C THR A 180 -0.64 29.66 -5.28
N ILE A 181 -1.97 29.74 -5.20
CA ILE A 181 -2.79 29.07 -4.19
C ILE A 181 -3.79 28.20 -4.92
N THR A 182 -3.84 26.91 -4.58
CA THR A 182 -4.84 25.94 -5.07
C THR A 182 -5.71 25.50 -3.88
N PRO A 183 -6.88 26.11 -3.66
CA PRO A 183 -7.73 25.81 -2.50
C PRO A 183 -8.25 24.38 -2.51
N SER A 184 -8.25 23.72 -1.35
CA SER A 184 -8.89 22.40 -1.20
C SER A 184 -10.42 22.50 -1.11
N VAL A 185 -10.93 23.64 -0.67
CA VAL A 185 -12.36 23.99 -0.62
C VAL A 185 -12.60 25.40 -1.16
N ASN A 186 -13.85 25.76 -1.43
CA ASN A 186 -14.19 27.12 -1.83
C ASN A 186 -13.81 28.11 -0.72
N THR A 187 -13.29 29.26 -1.10
CA THR A 187 -12.84 30.32 -0.18
C THR A 187 -13.90 31.39 0.00
N ALA A 188 -13.85 32.10 1.12
CA ALA A 188 -14.82 33.14 1.45
C ALA A 188 -14.76 34.36 0.50
N GLY A 189 -13.62 34.63 -0.15
CA GLY A 189 -13.50 35.65 -1.20
C GLY A 189 -13.82 35.13 -2.61
N GLY A 190 -14.37 33.91 -2.72
CA GLY A 190 -15.02 33.42 -3.94
C GLY A 190 -14.13 32.64 -4.90
N LYS A 191 -12.97 32.17 -4.45
CA LYS A 191 -12.13 31.24 -5.24
C LYS A 191 -12.67 29.81 -5.13
N THR A 192 -12.72 29.13 -6.26
CA THR A 192 -13.24 27.76 -6.37
C THR A 192 -12.18 26.74 -5.97
N ALA A 193 -12.60 25.69 -5.26
CA ALA A 193 -11.77 24.53 -4.93
C ALA A 193 -11.10 23.93 -6.17
N GLY A 194 -9.83 23.55 -6.05
CA GLY A 194 -9.03 22.92 -7.12
C GLY A 194 -8.60 23.84 -8.26
N ILE A 195 -9.05 25.11 -8.29
CA ILE A 195 -8.68 26.07 -9.33
C ILE A 195 -7.60 27.01 -8.77
N PRO A 196 -6.35 26.97 -9.31
CA PRO A 196 -5.29 27.83 -8.83
C PRO A 196 -5.55 29.31 -9.14
N PHE A 197 -5.14 30.18 -8.23
CA PHE A 197 -5.04 31.63 -8.48
C PHE A 197 -3.72 32.18 -7.93
N THR A 198 -3.25 33.30 -8.47
CA THR A 198 -1.97 33.90 -8.10
C THR A 198 -2.17 35.29 -7.52
N ILE A 199 -1.44 35.60 -6.46
CA ILE A 199 -1.32 36.95 -5.86
C ILE A 199 0.13 37.43 -5.95
N SER A 200 0.34 38.74 -5.83
CA SER A 200 1.66 39.36 -5.73
C SER A 200 1.72 40.18 -4.45
N LEU A 201 2.74 39.95 -3.64
CA LEU A 201 2.94 40.61 -2.36
C LEU A 201 4.29 41.34 -2.34
N SER A 202 4.28 42.56 -1.81
CA SER A 202 5.50 43.26 -1.42
C SER A 202 5.98 42.80 -0.06
N LYS A 203 7.26 43.01 0.25
CA LYS A 203 7.84 42.73 1.56
C LYS A 203 6.99 43.36 2.67
N GLY A 204 6.70 42.58 3.72
CA GLY A 204 5.87 43.00 4.85
C GLY A 204 4.37 43.10 4.57
N GLN A 205 3.90 42.72 3.38
CA GLN A 205 2.49 42.48 3.15
C GLN A 205 2.09 41.07 3.58
N SER A 206 0.84 40.96 4.02
CA SER A 206 0.19 39.71 4.37
C SER A 206 -1.08 39.49 3.57
N PHE A 207 -1.49 38.24 3.45
CA PHE A 207 -2.71 37.82 2.75
C PHE A 207 -3.35 36.63 3.47
N GLN A 208 -4.52 36.87 4.08
CA GLN A 208 -5.28 35.83 4.77
C GLN A 208 -6.32 35.22 3.83
N VAL A 209 -6.55 33.91 3.92
CA VAL A 209 -7.65 33.22 3.23
C VAL A 209 -8.46 32.46 4.24
N GLN A 210 -9.78 32.63 4.20
CA GLN A 210 -10.73 31.89 5.02
C GLN A 210 -11.60 30.99 4.16
N SER A 211 -12.03 29.87 4.73
CA SER A 211 -12.93 28.96 4.05
C SER A 211 -14.33 29.56 3.86
N LEU A 212 -14.99 29.25 2.75
CA LEU A 212 -16.42 29.54 2.61
C LEU A 212 -17.23 28.62 3.54
N ASN A 213 -18.01 29.20 4.44
CA ASN A 213 -18.87 28.48 5.38
C ASN A 213 -20.34 28.83 5.13
N ASN A 214 -20.94 28.25 4.08
CA ASN A 214 -22.27 28.58 3.56
C ASN A 214 -23.32 27.45 3.67
N ASN A 215 -23.15 26.53 4.61
CA ASN A 215 -24.14 25.51 4.97
C ASN A 215 -24.23 24.24 4.11
N ILE A 216 -23.09 23.76 3.60
CA ILE A 216 -23.02 22.47 2.92
C ILE A 216 -22.06 21.54 3.68
N THR A 217 -22.52 20.34 4.02
CA THR A 217 -21.72 19.30 4.70
C THR A 217 -20.43 19.01 3.92
N GLY A 218 -19.27 19.04 4.60
CA GLY A 218 -17.96 18.80 4.00
C GLY A 218 -17.29 20.03 3.37
N GLN A 219 -17.91 21.22 3.46
CA GLN A 219 -17.23 22.48 3.15
C GLN A 219 -16.61 23.08 4.41
N GLY A 220 -15.50 23.80 4.23
CA GLY A 220 -14.97 24.67 5.27
C GLY A 220 -13.63 24.26 5.85
N ASP A 221 -13.11 23.06 5.61
CA ASP A 221 -11.77 22.66 6.06
C ASP A 221 -10.75 22.92 4.95
N LEU A 222 -9.91 23.93 5.13
CA LEU A 222 -8.86 24.30 4.17
C LEU A 222 -7.65 23.35 4.21
N THR A 223 -7.65 22.31 5.07
CA THR A 223 -6.58 21.31 5.08
C THR A 223 -6.35 20.74 3.68
N GLY A 224 -5.09 20.64 3.27
CA GLY A 224 -4.71 20.18 1.93
C GLY A 224 -4.75 21.27 0.85
N THR A 225 -5.10 22.52 1.17
CA THR A 225 -4.86 23.66 0.26
C THR A 225 -3.36 23.74 -0.02
N TYR A 226 -2.99 23.81 -1.30
CA TYR A 226 -1.61 23.84 -1.75
C TYR A 226 -1.17 25.27 -2.04
N ILE A 227 0.01 25.65 -1.54
CA ILE A 227 0.61 26.96 -1.72
C ILE A 227 2.02 26.78 -2.29
N SER A 228 2.30 27.47 -3.40
CA SER A 228 3.62 27.54 -4.00
C SER A 228 4.01 28.99 -4.32
N SER A 229 5.22 29.41 -4.01
CA SER A 229 5.73 30.75 -4.29
C SER A 229 7.07 30.72 -5.04
N ASP A 230 7.43 31.84 -5.67
CA ASP A 230 8.75 32.01 -6.31
C ASP A 230 9.83 32.46 -5.33
N LYS A 231 9.45 32.91 -4.13
CA LYS A 231 10.33 33.36 -3.04
C LYS A 231 9.82 32.86 -1.69
N PRO A 232 10.71 32.72 -0.68
CA PRO A 232 10.29 32.24 0.63
C PRO A 232 9.18 33.08 1.27
N ILE A 233 8.24 32.43 1.93
CA ILE A 233 7.12 33.08 2.64
C ILE A 233 6.97 32.51 4.05
N ALA A 234 6.49 33.32 4.98
CA ALA A 234 5.98 32.78 6.24
C ALA A 234 4.52 32.37 6.04
N PHE A 235 4.22 31.13 6.42
CA PHE A 235 2.92 30.52 6.17
C PHE A 235 2.35 29.97 7.49
N PHE A 236 1.15 30.39 7.83
CA PHE A 236 0.43 29.97 9.03
C PHE A 236 -0.87 29.30 8.63
N SER A 237 -1.32 28.30 9.37
CA SER A 237 -2.63 27.71 9.16
C SER A 237 -3.27 27.27 10.47
N GLY A 238 -4.60 27.20 10.44
CA GLY A 238 -5.40 26.76 11.57
C GLY A 238 -6.86 27.16 11.37
N SER A 239 -7.46 27.72 12.42
CA SER A 239 -8.87 28.09 12.42
C SER A 239 -9.16 29.26 13.36
N LYS A 240 -10.14 30.09 12.99
CA LYS A 240 -10.58 31.23 13.79
C LYS A 240 -11.16 30.81 15.14
N ALA A 241 -12.01 29.78 15.14
CA ALA A 241 -12.49 29.09 16.36
C ALA A 241 -13.12 27.73 16.02
N THR A 242 -12.65 26.63 16.60
CA THR A 242 -13.17 25.28 16.29
C THR A 242 -13.10 24.32 17.49
N PRO A 243 -14.02 23.33 17.61
CA PRO A 243 -13.92 22.29 18.61
C PRO A 243 -13.13 21.11 18.05
N ILE A 244 -12.42 20.41 18.94
CA ILE A 244 -11.72 19.18 18.60
C ILE A 244 -12.31 18.01 19.41
N PRO A 245 -12.77 16.92 18.78
CA PRO A 245 -13.16 16.83 17.39
C PRO A 245 -14.36 17.75 17.12
N VAL A 246 -14.83 17.76 15.88
CA VAL A 246 -15.95 18.59 15.40
C VAL A 246 -17.21 18.54 16.28
N ASN A 247 -17.47 17.42 16.95
CA ASN A 247 -18.61 17.23 17.85
C ASN A 247 -18.36 17.71 19.30
N GLY A 248 -17.21 18.35 19.55
CA GLY A 248 -16.86 18.91 20.84
C GLY A 248 -17.69 20.12 21.25
N ASN A 249 -17.55 20.52 22.51
CA ASN A 249 -18.38 21.51 23.19
C ASN A 249 -17.69 22.86 23.45
N SER A 250 -16.36 22.92 23.42
CA SER A 250 -15.55 24.13 23.59
C SER A 250 -14.78 24.42 22.30
N TYR A 251 -14.59 25.70 22.00
CA TYR A 251 -14.07 26.17 20.72
C TYR A 251 -12.89 27.08 20.98
N ASP A 252 -11.82 26.89 20.22
CA ASP A 252 -10.65 27.74 20.34
C ASP A 252 -10.05 28.10 18.97
N HIS A 253 -9.34 29.22 18.96
CA HIS A 253 -8.41 29.60 17.92
C HIS A 253 -7.33 28.53 17.81
N LEU A 254 -7.03 28.10 16.59
CA LEU A 254 -5.89 27.23 16.31
C LEU A 254 -4.94 28.01 15.42
N TYR A 255 -3.68 28.12 15.82
CA TYR A 255 -2.72 28.98 15.13
C TYR A 255 -1.29 28.48 15.29
N GLU A 256 -0.71 28.03 14.18
CA GLU A 256 0.69 27.59 14.12
C GLU A 256 1.37 28.05 12.83
N GLN A 257 2.68 28.30 12.89
CA GLN A 257 3.48 28.50 11.68
C GLN A 257 3.82 27.13 11.07
N MET A 258 3.45 26.93 9.81
CA MET A 258 3.66 25.66 9.13
C MET A 258 5.09 25.55 8.61
N PRO A 259 5.77 24.42 8.85
CA PRO A 259 7.08 24.18 8.25
C PRO A 259 6.95 23.90 6.75
N PRO A 260 7.90 24.33 5.91
CA PRO A 260 7.87 24.06 4.47
C PRO A 260 7.97 22.56 4.21
N THR A 261 7.38 22.09 3.10
CA THR A 261 7.35 20.67 2.71
C THR A 261 8.73 20.02 2.62
N SER A 262 9.77 20.82 2.33
CA SER A 262 11.19 20.41 2.28
C SER A 262 11.78 19.96 3.63
N THR A 263 11.09 20.27 4.74
CA THR A 263 11.52 19.93 6.10
C THR A 263 10.67 18.81 6.73
N TRP A 264 9.61 18.38 6.05
CA TRP A 264 8.73 17.30 6.53
C TRP A 264 9.49 15.97 6.55
N GLY A 265 9.09 15.07 7.45
CA GLY A 265 9.79 13.80 7.67
C GLY A 265 8.88 12.58 7.60
N ARG A 266 9.47 11.41 7.87
CA ARG A 266 8.81 10.11 7.75
C ARG A 266 8.57 9.39 9.08
N VAL A 267 9.28 9.78 10.14
CA VAL A 267 9.27 9.07 11.43
C VAL A 267 8.98 10.04 12.56
N PHE A 268 7.90 9.77 13.29
CA PHE A 268 7.44 10.57 14.41
C PHE A 268 7.23 9.69 15.64
N TYR A 269 7.60 10.23 16.80
CA TYR A 269 7.30 9.63 18.09
C TYR A 269 6.30 10.52 18.83
N ILE A 270 5.09 9.99 18.99
CA ILE A 270 3.91 10.72 19.44
C ILE A 270 3.73 10.51 20.94
N VAL A 271 3.73 11.61 21.70
CA VAL A 271 3.53 11.61 23.15
C VAL A 271 2.19 12.27 23.49
N PRO A 272 1.20 11.51 23.98
CA PRO A 272 -0.05 12.09 24.47
C PRO A 272 0.18 13.07 25.63
N LEU A 273 -0.56 14.18 25.62
CA LEU A 273 -0.53 15.24 26.61
C LEU A 273 -0.78 14.68 28.03
N ALA A 274 -0.03 15.19 28.99
CA ALA A 274 -0.32 14.97 30.40
C ALA A 274 -1.66 15.64 30.76
N SER A 275 -2.33 15.15 31.80
CA SER A 275 -3.65 15.62 32.25
C SER A 275 -4.83 15.40 31.30
N ARG A 276 -4.61 14.99 30.05
CA ARG A 276 -5.65 14.54 29.11
C ARG A 276 -5.81 13.02 29.14
N LEU A 277 -7.00 12.53 28.81
CA LEU A 277 -7.23 11.09 28.63
C LEU A 277 -7.01 10.65 27.19
N LYS A 278 -7.19 11.58 26.24
CA LYS A 278 -7.07 11.32 24.81
C LYS A 278 -6.69 12.60 24.07
N ASP A 279 -5.94 12.45 22.98
CA ASP A 279 -5.65 13.53 22.03
C ASP A 279 -6.09 13.14 20.63
N THR A 280 -6.30 14.14 19.78
CA THR A 280 -6.59 13.97 18.35
C THR A 280 -5.35 14.31 17.54
N TYR A 281 -5.14 13.63 16.42
CA TYR A 281 -3.99 13.82 15.54
C TYR A 281 -4.43 13.86 14.09
N ARG A 282 -3.73 14.64 13.27
CA ARG A 282 -3.86 14.59 11.80
C ARG A 282 -2.51 14.38 11.15
N VAL A 283 -2.44 13.42 10.25
CA VAL A 283 -1.30 13.23 9.35
C VAL A 283 -1.69 13.67 7.95
N LEU A 284 -0.87 14.47 7.29
CA LEU A 284 -1.09 15.05 5.96
C LEU A 284 0.06 14.65 5.02
N ALA A 285 -0.26 14.14 3.84
CA ALA A 285 0.74 13.67 2.88
C ALA A 285 1.20 14.76 1.91
N ALA A 286 2.52 14.89 1.73
CA ALA A 286 3.11 15.76 0.70
C ALA A 286 3.07 15.12 -0.71
N ASP A 287 2.97 13.79 -0.78
CA ASP A 287 3.17 13.01 -2.00
C ASP A 287 2.06 11.97 -2.20
N ASP A 288 1.82 11.60 -3.47
CA ASP A 288 0.84 10.57 -3.81
C ASP A 288 1.28 9.18 -3.36
N ALA A 289 0.31 8.29 -3.08
CA ALA A 289 0.55 6.92 -2.61
C ALA A 289 1.48 6.84 -1.38
N THR A 290 1.38 7.80 -0.47
CA THR A 290 2.08 7.81 0.81
C THR A 290 1.43 6.80 1.76
N VAL A 291 2.13 5.74 2.12
CA VAL A 291 1.65 4.74 3.07
C VAL A 291 2.08 5.16 4.47
N VAL A 292 1.14 5.28 5.41
CA VAL A 292 1.39 5.66 6.80
C VAL A 292 1.00 4.50 7.72
N THR A 293 1.91 4.12 8.60
CA THR A 293 1.72 3.11 9.65
C THR A 293 1.68 3.80 11.02
N ILE A 294 0.61 3.58 11.78
CA ILE A 294 0.44 4.07 13.15
C ILE A 294 0.50 2.86 14.08
N GLU A 295 1.65 2.66 14.71
CA GLU A 295 1.94 1.39 15.40
C GLU A 295 1.08 1.15 16.64
N GLY A 296 0.74 2.21 17.39
CA GLY A 296 -0.11 2.13 18.59
C GLY A 296 -1.55 1.73 18.30
N LEU A 297 -1.99 1.83 17.03
CA LEU A 297 -3.32 1.44 16.57
C LEU A 297 -3.31 0.19 15.68
N ASN A 298 -2.13 -0.34 15.33
CA ASN A 298 -1.96 -1.36 14.28
C ASN A 298 -2.67 -0.99 12.98
N LEU A 299 -2.58 0.30 12.59
CA LEU A 299 -3.30 0.85 11.45
C LEU A 299 -2.32 1.20 10.33
N ILE A 300 -2.68 0.83 9.10
CA ILE A 300 -1.97 1.20 7.87
C ILE A 300 -2.98 1.90 6.96
N ILE A 301 -2.62 3.08 6.47
CA ILE A 301 -3.43 3.89 5.55
C ILE A 301 -2.58 4.32 4.35
N THR A 302 -3.24 4.60 3.23
CA THR A 302 -2.59 5.19 2.05
C THR A 302 -3.23 6.54 1.76
N LEU A 303 -2.41 7.58 1.65
CA LEU A 303 -2.82 8.95 1.39
C LEU A 303 -2.22 9.44 0.08
N ASN A 304 -3.02 10.19 -0.68
CA ASN A 304 -2.51 10.96 -1.82
C ASN A 304 -2.10 12.36 -1.39
N ARG A 305 -1.38 13.07 -2.26
CA ARG A 305 -0.91 14.43 -2.04
C ARG A 305 -2.05 15.34 -1.57
N GLY A 306 -1.82 16.07 -0.48
CA GLY A 306 -2.80 16.98 0.13
C GLY A 306 -3.93 16.28 0.88
N GLN A 307 -4.01 14.94 0.89
CA GLN A 307 -4.95 14.21 1.73
C GLN A 307 -4.42 14.04 3.15
N TYR A 308 -5.32 14.08 4.11
CA TYR A 308 -5.03 13.85 5.51
C TYR A 308 -5.86 12.71 6.09
N PHE A 309 -5.41 12.18 7.23
CA PHE A 309 -6.15 11.23 8.04
C PHE A 309 -6.14 11.67 9.51
N GLU A 310 -7.32 11.65 10.12
CA GLU A 310 -7.49 11.97 11.54
C GLU A 310 -7.60 10.69 12.36
N PHE A 311 -6.89 10.64 13.49
CA PHE A 311 -6.92 9.53 14.43
C PHE A 311 -6.78 10.03 15.87
N GLU A 312 -6.96 9.12 16.84
CA GLU A 312 -6.90 9.44 18.26
C GLU A 312 -6.02 8.42 18.98
N LEU A 313 -5.29 8.87 20.01
CA LEU A 313 -4.53 8.01 20.92
C LEU A 313 -4.94 8.30 22.37
N ASP A 314 -5.10 7.24 23.16
CA ASP A 314 -5.32 7.37 24.59
C ASP A 314 -4.01 7.80 25.30
N ARG A 315 -4.12 8.39 26.49
CA ARG A 315 -3.01 8.96 27.28
C ARG A 315 -1.82 8.03 27.59
N ASN A 316 -2.03 6.72 27.45
CA ASN A 316 -1.03 5.68 27.71
C ASN A 316 -0.57 4.98 26.42
N GLN A 317 -1.04 5.40 25.26
CA GLN A 317 -0.71 4.87 23.94
C GLN A 317 0.31 5.76 23.22
N ALA A 318 1.42 6.07 23.88
CA ALA A 318 2.56 6.67 23.17
C ALA A 318 2.94 5.77 21.98
N SER A 319 3.01 6.35 20.79
CA SER A 319 3.04 5.60 19.54
C SER A 319 4.12 6.14 18.62
N ARG A 320 4.61 5.28 17.72
CA ARG A 320 5.42 5.69 16.59
C ARG A 320 4.56 5.72 15.33
N LEU A 321 4.74 6.75 14.52
CA LEU A 321 4.17 6.89 13.18
C LEU A 321 5.31 6.84 12.17
N ILE A 322 5.14 6.00 11.15
CA ILE A 322 6.12 5.73 10.10
C ILE A 322 5.43 5.90 8.76
N SER A 323 6.01 6.62 7.82
CA SER A 323 5.45 6.77 6.48
C SER A 323 6.47 6.50 5.38
N THR A 324 6.04 5.96 4.23
CA THR A 324 6.95 5.71 3.11
C THR A 324 7.50 6.99 2.49
N LYS A 325 6.74 8.08 2.57
CA LYS A 325 7.07 9.42 2.06
C LYS A 325 6.78 10.49 3.13
N ARG A 326 7.19 11.72 2.85
CA ARG A 326 7.13 12.83 3.80
C ARG A 326 5.70 13.19 4.18
N VAL A 327 5.48 13.41 5.46
CA VAL A 327 4.19 13.83 6.02
C VAL A 327 4.36 14.95 7.04
N LEU A 328 3.30 15.75 7.22
CA LEU A 328 3.14 16.66 8.34
C LEU A 328 2.25 16.01 9.39
N LEU A 329 2.59 16.16 10.67
CA LEU A 329 1.81 15.61 11.77
C LEU A 329 1.42 16.74 12.73
N ALA A 330 0.13 16.86 13.01
CA ALA A 330 -0.40 17.76 14.02
C ALA A 330 -1.01 16.97 15.18
N GLN A 331 -0.77 17.44 16.40
CA GLN A 331 -1.46 17.02 17.62
C GLN A 331 -2.44 18.11 18.02
N TYR A 332 -3.62 17.71 18.47
CA TYR A 332 -4.67 18.60 18.91
C TYR A 332 -5.11 18.22 20.32
N CYS A 333 -5.09 19.19 21.23
CA CYS A 333 -5.84 19.08 22.47
C CYS A 333 -7.33 19.07 22.13
N ARG A 334 -8.10 18.23 22.82
CA ARG A 334 -9.54 18.09 22.56
C ARG A 334 -10.34 19.12 23.34
N SER A 335 -11.57 19.32 22.90
CA SER A 335 -12.59 20.10 23.58
C SER A 335 -12.78 19.64 25.02
N GLN A 336 -13.06 20.60 25.88
CA GLN A 336 -13.19 20.42 27.31
C GLN A 336 -14.23 19.36 27.66
N ASN A 337 -13.97 18.54 28.68
CA ASN A 337 -14.90 17.54 29.21
C ASN A 337 -15.29 16.41 28.23
N LEU A 338 -14.89 16.45 26.96
CA LEU A 338 -15.18 15.37 26.01
C LEU A 338 -14.57 14.04 26.47
N ASP A 339 -13.41 14.12 27.11
CA ASP A 339 -12.68 13.00 27.70
C ASP A 339 -12.70 13.05 29.24
N ASN A 340 -13.66 13.76 29.86
CA ASN A 340 -13.79 13.95 31.30
C ASN A 340 -12.52 14.49 32.01
N SER A 341 -11.60 15.12 31.29
CA SER A 341 -10.38 15.71 31.87
C SER A 341 -10.66 17.00 32.66
N GLY A 342 -11.65 17.78 32.23
CA GLY A 342 -12.08 19.03 32.89
C GLY A 342 -11.18 20.24 32.67
N VAL A 343 -10.02 20.08 32.03
CA VAL A 343 -8.97 21.11 31.89
C VAL A 343 -8.83 21.57 30.45
N GLY A 344 -8.66 22.89 30.24
CA GLY A 344 -8.38 23.50 28.94
C GLY A 344 -9.43 23.34 27.84
N ASP A 345 -9.24 24.10 26.78
CA ASP A 345 -9.91 24.08 25.47
C ASP A 345 -8.98 23.45 24.40
N PRO A 346 -9.40 23.40 23.12
CA PRO A 346 -8.52 22.91 22.07
C PRO A 346 -7.33 23.83 21.79
N PHE A 347 -6.19 23.26 21.45
CA PHE A 347 -5.06 23.95 20.82
C PHE A 347 -4.41 22.99 19.83
N MET A 348 -3.50 23.50 19.01
CA MET A 348 -2.79 22.73 18.00
C MET A 348 -1.27 22.75 18.26
N ILE A 349 -0.58 21.65 17.98
CA ILE A 349 0.88 21.58 17.96
C ILE A 349 1.30 20.89 16.65
N ILE A 350 2.24 21.48 15.93
CA ILE A 350 2.94 20.78 14.84
C ILE A 350 4.03 19.90 15.44
N LEU A 351 3.89 18.58 15.28
CA LEU A 351 4.88 17.63 15.76
C LEU A 351 6.03 17.50 14.76
N SER A 352 7.24 17.54 15.29
CA SER A 352 8.47 17.33 14.54
C SER A 352 8.81 15.85 14.34
N PRO A 353 9.33 15.46 13.16
CA PRO A 353 9.93 14.15 12.94
C PRO A 353 11.30 14.06 13.65
N VAL A 354 11.82 12.84 13.80
CA VAL A 354 13.11 12.59 14.49
C VAL A 354 14.33 13.24 13.84
N THR A 355 14.23 13.66 12.58
CA THR A 355 15.28 14.38 11.87
C THR A 355 15.39 15.85 12.29
N GLN A 356 14.38 16.38 13.00
CA GLN A 356 14.33 17.78 13.44
C GLN A 356 14.77 17.99 14.90
N LYS A 357 15.55 17.05 15.47
CA LYS A 357 16.07 17.17 16.84
C LYS A 357 17.01 18.39 16.99
N ILE A 358 16.95 18.99 18.15
CA ILE A 358 17.89 20.03 18.62
C ILE A 358 18.56 19.57 19.92
N ASP A 359 19.57 20.30 20.37
CA ASP A 359 20.37 19.97 21.55
C ASP A 359 20.37 21.05 22.64
N ASP A 360 19.88 22.27 22.37
CA ASP A 360 19.82 23.36 23.34
C ASP A 360 18.77 24.40 22.95
N VAL A 361 17.88 24.76 23.88
CA VAL A 361 16.83 25.76 23.66
C VAL A 361 16.42 26.45 24.97
N THR A 362 16.12 27.75 24.86
CA THR A 362 15.40 28.51 25.87
C THR A 362 13.96 28.70 25.40
N PHE A 363 12.98 28.43 26.26
CA PHE A 363 11.55 28.52 25.94
C PHE A 363 10.76 29.10 27.11
N VAL A 364 9.46 29.37 26.91
CA VAL A 364 8.59 29.96 27.94
C VAL A 364 7.34 29.11 28.19
N ALA A 365 7.13 28.70 29.43
CA ALA A 365 5.82 28.23 29.86
C ALA A 365 4.91 29.47 30.07
N TYR A 366 4.07 29.75 29.07
CA TYR A 366 3.22 30.95 28.99
C TYR A 366 2.17 30.98 30.09
N GLU A 367 2.09 32.09 30.82
CA GLU A 367 0.96 32.35 31.70
C GLU A 367 -0.04 33.30 31.05
N SER A 368 -1.32 33.14 31.39
CA SER A 368 -2.36 34.12 31.08
C SER A 368 -3.27 34.32 32.29
N ALA A 369 -4.28 35.19 32.17
CA ALA A 369 -5.28 35.33 33.22
C ALA A 369 -6.04 34.01 33.51
N LEU A 370 -6.08 33.09 32.55
CA LEU A 370 -6.84 31.83 32.65
C LEU A 370 -5.94 30.58 32.66
N ILE A 371 -4.67 30.69 32.29
CA ILE A 371 -3.68 29.60 32.31
C ILE A 371 -2.64 29.89 33.40
N GLN A 372 -2.83 29.33 34.61
CA GLN A 372 -1.99 29.69 35.76
C GLN A 372 -1.38 28.50 36.52
N ASP A 373 -1.88 27.28 36.33
CA ASP A 373 -1.70 26.24 37.35
C ASP A 373 -1.08 24.92 36.84
N ILE A 374 -1.21 24.61 35.55
CA ILE A 374 -0.85 23.29 35.01
C ILE A 374 0.04 23.46 33.78
N PHE A 375 1.34 23.18 33.91
CA PHE A 375 2.31 23.25 32.82
C PHE A 375 3.12 21.97 32.71
N TYR A 376 3.32 21.51 31.49
CA TYR A 376 4.12 20.34 31.19
C TYR A 376 4.99 20.56 29.97
N ILE A 377 6.08 19.81 29.93
CA ILE A 377 6.87 19.59 28.73
C ILE A 377 6.90 18.10 28.41
N ASN A 378 6.57 17.75 27.17
CA ASN A 378 6.85 16.45 26.60
C ASN A 378 8.23 16.50 25.97
N ILE A 379 9.11 15.57 26.35
CA ILE A 379 10.47 15.46 25.82
C ILE A 379 10.60 14.07 25.21
N THR A 380 11.13 13.97 24.00
CA THR A 380 11.38 12.71 23.30
C THR A 380 12.83 12.68 22.85
N SER A 381 13.55 11.61 23.18
CA SER A 381 14.94 11.41 22.77
C SER A 381 15.24 9.93 22.61
N LEU A 382 16.39 9.60 22.02
CA LEU A 382 16.89 8.23 22.00
C LEU A 382 16.98 7.70 23.44
N THR A 383 16.71 6.42 23.64
CA THR A 383 16.76 5.80 24.98
C THR A 383 18.17 5.84 25.55
N SER A 384 19.20 5.79 24.71
CA SER A 384 20.60 6.00 25.13
C SER A 384 20.87 7.43 25.61
N GLU A 385 20.12 8.41 25.08
CA GLU A 385 20.39 9.84 25.26
C GLU A 385 19.48 10.50 26.31
N ILE A 386 18.35 9.91 26.66
CA ILE A 386 17.36 10.61 27.50
C ILE A 386 17.86 10.98 28.90
N ASN A 387 18.88 10.27 29.41
CA ASN A 387 19.52 10.59 30.69
C ASN A 387 20.54 11.74 30.60
N HIS A 388 20.90 12.17 29.38
CA HIS A 388 21.76 13.31 29.10
C HIS A 388 20.98 14.62 28.94
N ILE A 389 19.64 14.57 29.02
CA ILE A 389 18.77 15.73 28.92
C ILE A 389 18.68 16.45 30.27
N ILE A 390 18.98 17.75 30.25
CA ILE A 390 18.99 18.66 31.39
C ILE A 390 17.93 19.74 31.20
N LEU A 391 17.04 19.88 32.18
CA LEU A 391 16.02 20.94 32.26
C LEU A 391 16.32 21.81 33.49
N ASP A 392 16.55 23.10 33.28
CA ASP A 392 16.91 24.08 34.32
C ASP A 392 18.04 23.59 35.24
N ASP A 393 19.14 23.14 34.62
CA ASP A 393 20.34 22.62 35.28
C ASP A 393 20.13 21.35 36.13
N ALA A 394 19.00 20.66 35.96
CA ALA A 394 18.72 19.37 36.58
C ALA A 394 18.43 18.27 35.54
N PRO A 395 18.95 17.04 35.72
CA PRO A 395 18.61 15.94 34.84
C PRO A 395 17.13 15.57 34.97
N ILE A 396 16.54 15.07 33.89
CA ILE A 396 15.15 14.60 33.92
C ILE A 396 15.01 13.44 34.91
N SER A 397 14.11 13.58 35.88
CA SER A 397 13.86 12.53 36.87
C SER A 397 13.31 11.26 36.23
N SER A 398 13.89 10.11 36.59
CA SER A 398 13.53 8.80 36.03
C SER A 398 12.06 8.40 36.23
N GLN A 399 11.36 9.00 37.19
CA GLN A 399 9.91 8.77 37.39
C GLN A 399 9.05 9.29 36.22
N TYR A 400 9.55 10.27 35.47
CA TYR A 400 8.84 10.85 34.34
C TYR A 400 9.17 10.15 33.01
N ILE A 401 10.26 9.39 32.98
CA ILE A 401 10.78 8.72 31.77
C ILE A 401 10.04 7.40 31.52
N LYS A 402 9.64 7.18 30.28
CA LYS A 402 9.03 5.95 29.79
C LYS A 402 9.60 5.58 28.42
N ALA A 403 9.86 4.30 28.21
CA ALA A 403 10.21 3.80 26.89
C ALA A 403 8.98 3.79 25.97
N PHE A 404 9.18 4.03 24.67
CA PHE A 404 8.14 3.74 23.70
C PHE A 404 7.93 2.23 23.55
N PRO A 405 6.71 1.75 23.23
CA PRO A 405 6.45 0.33 23.02
C PRO A 405 7.28 -0.31 21.88
N LYS A 406 7.68 0.50 20.91
CA LYS A 406 8.46 0.10 19.73
C LYS A 406 9.47 1.20 19.37
N GLY A 407 10.59 0.80 18.78
CA GLY A 407 11.68 1.70 18.43
C GLY A 407 12.67 1.92 19.57
N GLU A 408 13.64 2.80 19.36
CA GLU A 408 14.78 3.01 20.27
C GLU A 408 14.65 4.29 21.09
N TYR A 409 13.47 4.93 21.09
CA TYR A 409 13.24 6.19 21.78
C TYR A 409 12.54 6.00 23.12
N SER A 410 12.76 6.97 24.00
CA SER A 410 12.03 7.16 25.24
C SER A 410 11.42 8.56 25.26
N TYR A 411 10.42 8.76 26.10
CA TYR A 411 9.82 10.06 26.34
C TYR A 411 9.72 10.37 27.82
N ALA A 412 9.68 11.65 28.16
CA ALA A 412 9.36 12.15 29.48
C ALA A 412 8.20 13.14 29.40
N ARG A 413 7.31 13.11 30.41
CA ARG A 413 6.28 14.14 30.60
C ARG A 413 6.56 14.82 31.93
N VAL A 414 7.17 15.98 31.88
CA VAL A 414 7.77 16.64 33.04
C VAL A 414 6.90 17.85 33.40
N PRO A 415 6.39 17.95 34.64
CA PRO A 415 5.75 19.18 35.09
C PRO A 415 6.79 20.29 35.19
N VAL A 416 6.44 21.49 34.72
CA VAL A 416 7.30 22.69 34.79
C VAL A 416 6.60 23.81 35.53
N SER A 417 7.34 24.81 35.99
CA SER A 417 6.74 26.05 36.46
C SER A 417 6.34 26.92 35.27
N LYS A 418 5.64 28.02 35.52
CA LYS A 418 5.48 29.10 34.55
C LYS A 418 6.78 29.90 34.42
N GLY A 419 6.99 30.54 33.27
CA GLY A 419 8.14 31.42 33.01
C GLY A 419 9.17 30.81 32.07
N THR A 420 10.36 31.40 32.08
CA THR A 420 11.48 31.00 31.20
C THR A 420 12.16 29.74 31.69
N HIS A 421 12.42 28.81 30.77
CA HIS A 421 13.07 27.53 31.01
C HIS A 421 14.17 27.27 29.98
N ARG A 422 15.17 26.46 30.34
CA ARG A 422 16.19 25.99 29.40
C ARG A 422 16.26 24.47 29.40
N LEU A 423 16.23 23.89 28.20
CA LEU A 423 16.38 22.46 27.97
C LEU A 423 17.60 22.24 27.08
N TYR A 424 18.52 21.38 27.50
CA TYR A 424 19.71 21.04 26.71
C TYR A 424 20.13 19.58 26.88
N ASN A 425 20.95 19.10 25.96
CA ASN A 425 21.60 17.80 26.01
C ASN A 425 23.09 17.99 26.33
N ASP A 426 23.59 17.35 27.39
CA ASP A 426 25.01 17.43 27.74
C ASP A 426 25.91 16.52 26.86
N ASN A 427 25.31 15.60 26.10
CA ASN A 427 25.95 14.89 25.00
C ASN A 427 25.82 15.67 23.68
N LYS A 428 26.96 16.12 23.16
CA LYS A 428 27.05 16.97 21.96
C LYS A 428 26.63 16.29 20.65
N ASP A 429 26.61 14.95 20.63
CA ASP A 429 26.15 14.18 19.47
C ASP A 429 24.67 13.76 19.62
N GLY A 430 24.06 14.09 20.76
CA GLY A 430 22.67 13.77 21.09
C GLY A 430 21.69 14.87 20.67
N GLY A 431 20.42 14.67 21.01
CA GLY A 431 19.40 15.70 20.81
C GLY A 431 18.02 15.23 21.28
N PHE A 432 17.05 16.13 21.24
CA PHE A 432 15.68 15.90 21.67
C PHE A 432 14.68 16.60 20.75
N LEU A 433 13.45 16.12 20.81
CA LEU A 433 12.25 16.84 20.39
C LEU A 433 11.49 17.19 21.66
N ALA A 434 10.94 18.39 21.75
CA ALA A 434 10.15 18.74 22.92
C ALA A 434 9.01 19.71 22.61
N PHE A 435 7.94 19.61 23.39
CA PHE A 435 6.71 20.39 23.25
C PHE A 435 6.22 20.82 24.62
N VAL A 436 6.00 22.12 24.80
CA VAL A 436 5.48 22.70 26.04
C VAL A 436 4.01 23.01 25.86
N TYR A 437 3.23 22.79 26.91
CA TYR A 437 1.80 23.09 26.92
C TYR A 437 1.33 23.43 28.33
N GLY A 438 0.26 24.22 28.38
CA GLY A 438 -0.36 24.65 29.62
C GLY A 438 -1.88 24.51 29.57
N PHE A 439 -2.49 24.26 30.72
CA PHE A 439 -3.94 24.22 30.89
C PHE A 439 -4.39 25.18 31.99
N GLY A 440 -5.48 25.88 31.73
CA GLY A 440 -6.28 26.53 32.76
C GLY A 440 -7.21 25.55 33.48
N ASP A 441 -7.49 25.83 34.75
CA ASP A 441 -8.34 25.03 35.64
C ASP A 441 -9.78 24.83 35.12
N ARG A 442 -10.24 25.69 34.19
CA ARG A 442 -11.61 25.61 33.61
C ARG A 442 -11.75 26.08 32.17
N THR A 443 -10.83 26.85 31.62
CA THR A 443 -10.87 27.41 30.25
C THR A 443 -9.45 27.86 29.89
N GLU A 444 -9.15 27.96 28.61
CA GLU A 444 -7.85 28.36 28.07
C GLU A 444 -6.76 27.29 28.20
N SER A 445 -5.97 27.16 27.13
CA SER A 445 -4.83 26.28 27.04
C SER A 445 -3.97 26.69 25.86
N TYR A 446 -2.75 26.20 25.81
CA TYR A 446 -1.86 26.41 24.67
C TYR A 446 -0.94 25.21 24.56
N GLY A 447 -0.36 25.03 23.39
CA GLY A 447 0.76 24.14 23.21
C GLY A 447 1.57 24.55 22.00
N TYR A 448 2.89 24.32 22.06
CA TYR A 448 3.77 24.56 20.93
C TYR A 448 5.08 23.77 21.12
N GLY A 449 5.87 23.59 20.07
CA GLY A 449 7.18 22.92 20.18
C GLY A 449 8.31 23.85 20.60
N VAL A 450 9.17 23.39 21.50
CA VAL A 450 10.25 24.20 22.09
C VAL A 450 11.50 24.16 21.23
N GLY A 451 11.35 24.60 19.97
CA GLY A 451 12.42 24.69 19.00
C GLY A 451 12.65 23.43 18.17
N TYR A 452 13.09 23.65 16.92
CA TYR A 452 13.21 22.60 15.90
C TYR A 452 14.47 22.82 15.08
N ASN A 453 15.09 21.74 14.63
CA ASN A 453 15.97 21.78 13.48
C ASN A 453 15.07 21.76 12.23
N LEU A 454 15.25 22.72 11.35
CA LEU A 454 14.49 22.91 10.11
C LEU A 454 15.39 22.76 8.88
N ASP A 455 16.50 22.02 9.02
CA ASP A 455 17.39 21.70 7.92
C ASP A 455 16.59 21.08 6.78
N ILE A 456 16.90 21.51 5.55
CA ILE A 456 16.38 20.89 4.35
C ILE A 456 16.77 19.41 4.38
N GLN A 457 15.77 18.54 4.28
CA GLN A 457 15.97 17.11 4.31
C GLN A 457 16.31 16.64 2.88
N LEU A 458 17.49 16.05 2.73
CA LEU A 458 17.83 15.26 1.56
C LEU A 458 17.58 13.80 1.94
N ASP A 459 16.48 13.25 1.44
CA ASP A 459 15.98 11.93 1.81
C ASP A 459 15.54 11.20 0.54
N ILE A 460 16.41 10.32 0.04
CA ILE A 460 16.14 9.45 -1.09
C ILE A 460 15.40 8.23 -0.55
N GLU A 461 14.20 7.98 -1.08
CA GLU A 461 13.31 6.92 -0.62
C GLU A 461 14.00 5.54 -0.45
N GLY A 462 14.16 5.09 0.80
CA GLY A 462 14.56 3.73 1.20
C GLY A 462 13.75 3.23 2.41
N ASP A 463 13.88 1.95 2.77
CA ASP A 463 13.30 1.42 4.02
C ASP A 463 13.89 2.16 5.23
N ILE A 464 13.03 2.56 6.14
CA ILE A 464 13.36 3.42 7.29
C ILE A 464 14.35 2.79 8.28
N LYS A 465 14.60 1.48 8.17
CA LYS A 465 15.55 0.77 9.04
C LYS A 465 16.96 0.68 8.47
N ASP A 466 17.12 0.60 7.16
CA ASP A 466 18.40 0.29 6.52
C ASP A 466 18.67 1.01 5.19
N ASP A 467 17.81 1.95 4.81
CA ASP A 467 17.82 2.66 3.54
C ASP A 467 17.86 1.73 2.32
N THR A 468 17.20 0.56 2.41
CA THR A 468 17.09 -0.38 1.29
C THR A 468 15.81 -0.15 0.50
N LEU A 469 15.93 0.06 -0.80
CA LEU A 469 14.83 0.04 -1.76
C LEU A 469 14.82 -1.30 -2.51
N VAL A 470 13.74 -2.05 -2.42
CA VAL A 470 13.59 -3.34 -3.13
C VAL A 470 12.83 -3.12 -4.43
N ILE A 471 13.39 -3.58 -5.55
CA ILE A 471 12.74 -3.60 -6.87
C ILE A 471 12.81 -5.01 -7.47
N CYS A 472 11.87 -5.36 -8.35
CA CYS A 472 11.89 -6.65 -9.02
C CYS A 472 12.80 -6.62 -10.26
N LYS A 473 13.39 -7.76 -10.61
CA LYS A 473 14.25 -7.85 -11.79
C LYS A 473 13.49 -7.47 -13.07
N GLY A 474 14.07 -6.54 -13.82
CA GLY A 474 13.49 -6.01 -15.06
C GLY A 474 12.68 -4.74 -14.84
N ASP A 475 12.28 -4.45 -13.60
CA ASP A 475 11.64 -3.18 -13.25
C ASP A 475 12.66 -2.04 -13.17
N SER A 476 12.12 -0.82 -13.18
CA SER A 476 12.87 0.40 -12.97
C SER A 476 12.20 1.25 -11.89
N TYR A 477 12.99 1.92 -11.08
CA TYR A 477 12.48 2.87 -10.08
C TYR A 477 13.05 4.26 -10.31
N LYS A 478 12.23 5.30 -10.08
CA LYS A 478 12.68 6.69 -10.15
C LYS A 478 13.04 7.16 -8.74
N LEU A 479 14.33 7.15 -8.41
CA LEU A 479 14.81 7.79 -7.18
C LEU A 479 14.62 9.30 -7.33
N ASP A 480 14.08 9.93 -6.29
CA ASP A 480 13.78 11.35 -6.24
C ASP A 480 14.45 11.95 -5.00
N ALA A 481 15.35 12.91 -5.22
CA ALA A 481 16.05 13.63 -4.16
C ALA A 481 15.36 14.94 -3.76
N GLY A 482 14.13 15.17 -4.25
CA GLY A 482 13.40 16.43 -4.12
C GLY A 482 13.94 17.49 -5.09
N ASP A 483 13.19 18.58 -5.28
CA ASP A 483 13.54 19.70 -6.15
C ASP A 483 14.02 20.96 -5.38
N TYR A 484 14.23 20.82 -4.06
CA TYR A 484 14.59 21.89 -3.13
C TYR A 484 16.04 22.38 -3.24
N PHE A 485 16.91 21.55 -3.83
CA PHE A 485 18.29 21.91 -4.12
C PHE A 485 18.43 22.37 -5.59
N ILE A 486 19.43 23.21 -5.87
CA ILE A 486 19.65 23.74 -7.22
C ILE A 486 20.68 22.94 -8.03
N ASN A 487 21.51 22.12 -7.37
CA ASN A 487 22.43 21.22 -8.05
C ASN A 487 22.38 19.84 -7.40
N TYR A 488 22.46 18.80 -8.23
CA TYR A 488 22.53 17.41 -7.80
C TYR A 488 23.72 16.73 -8.47
N LYS A 489 24.33 15.80 -7.77
CA LYS A 489 25.39 14.95 -8.30
C LYS A 489 25.22 13.53 -7.78
N TRP A 490 24.77 12.64 -8.66
CA TRP A 490 24.58 11.24 -8.35
C TRP A 490 25.86 10.43 -8.53
N SER A 491 25.97 9.31 -7.83
CA SER A 491 27.05 8.32 -8.02
C SER A 491 27.08 7.74 -9.44
N THR A 492 25.97 7.83 -10.19
CA THR A 492 25.85 7.48 -11.61
C THR A 492 26.48 8.52 -12.55
N GLY A 493 26.79 9.73 -12.06
CA GLY A 493 27.27 10.86 -12.85
C GLY A 493 26.16 11.78 -13.36
N GLU A 494 24.89 11.44 -13.13
CA GLU A 494 23.73 12.27 -13.49
C GLU A 494 23.58 13.47 -12.54
N THR A 495 22.91 14.53 -13.03
CA THR A 495 22.76 15.81 -12.32
C THR A 495 21.32 16.28 -12.14
N GLY A 496 20.34 15.46 -12.53
CA GLY A 496 18.93 15.76 -12.27
C GLY A 496 18.57 15.53 -10.80
N SER A 497 17.47 16.13 -10.33
CA SER A 497 16.88 15.83 -9.01
C SER A 497 16.38 14.39 -8.91
N THR A 498 16.18 13.72 -10.05
CA THR A 498 15.74 12.33 -10.13
C THR A 498 16.66 11.50 -11.02
N ILE A 499 16.82 10.22 -10.70
CA ILE A 499 17.46 9.22 -11.58
C ILE A 499 16.59 7.98 -11.68
N VAL A 500 16.76 7.22 -12.78
CA VAL A 500 16.09 5.93 -12.97
C VAL A 500 17.09 4.81 -12.71
N VAL A 501 16.77 3.94 -11.76
CA VAL A 501 17.62 2.83 -11.31
C VAL A 501 17.00 1.47 -11.67
N THR A 502 17.85 0.55 -12.10
CA THR A 502 17.47 -0.82 -12.53
C THR A 502 18.42 -1.89 -12.02
N LYS A 503 19.53 -1.50 -11.39
CA LYS A 503 20.61 -2.39 -10.98
C LYS A 503 20.78 -2.35 -9.47
N GLU A 504 21.22 -3.47 -8.92
CA GLU A 504 21.57 -3.57 -7.52
C GLU A 504 22.82 -2.74 -7.20
N GLY A 505 22.79 -2.00 -6.09
CA GLY A 505 23.94 -1.24 -5.61
C GLY A 505 23.57 0.00 -4.80
N TRP A 506 24.61 0.67 -4.29
CA TRP A 506 24.48 1.95 -3.60
C TRP A 506 24.35 3.09 -4.61
N TYR A 507 23.29 3.87 -4.45
CA TYR A 507 23.08 5.13 -5.14
C TYR A 507 23.25 6.25 -4.11
N THR A 508 24.13 7.20 -4.41
CA THR A 508 24.41 8.33 -3.53
C THR A 508 24.16 9.61 -4.30
N VAL A 509 23.49 10.58 -3.68
CA VAL A 509 23.35 11.93 -4.21
C VAL A 509 24.02 12.92 -3.29
N ILE A 510 24.68 13.91 -3.88
CA ILE A 510 25.10 15.12 -3.18
C ILE A 510 24.30 16.26 -3.80
N ALA A 511 23.60 17.02 -2.97
CA ALA A 511 22.75 18.12 -3.40
C ALA A 511 23.20 19.43 -2.74
N SER A 512 23.10 20.55 -3.48
CA SER A 512 23.47 21.87 -2.97
C SER A 512 22.37 22.90 -3.12
N ALA A 513 22.06 23.64 -2.05
CA ALA A 513 21.07 24.71 -2.03
C ALA A 513 21.67 26.06 -2.48
N PRO A 514 20.84 27.05 -2.88
CA PRO A 514 21.32 28.40 -3.24
C PRO A 514 22.14 29.08 -2.15
N SER A 515 21.88 28.74 -0.88
CA SER A 515 22.61 29.22 0.29
C SER A 515 24.07 28.73 0.37
N GLY A 516 24.45 27.75 -0.46
CA GLY A 516 25.74 27.06 -0.36
C GLY A 516 25.71 25.84 0.57
N CYS A 517 24.57 25.53 1.20
CA CYS A 517 24.41 24.29 1.94
C CYS A 517 24.59 23.07 1.01
N THR A 518 25.36 22.07 1.45
CA THR A 518 25.49 20.79 0.75
C THR A 518 25.07 19.65 1.67
N LYS A 519 24.19 18.79 1.20
CA LYS A 519 23.77 17.56 1.90
C LYS A 519 24.09 16.36 1.01
N SER A 520 24.29 15.20 1.62
CA SER A 520 24.49 13.95 0.92
C SER A 520 23.62 12.87 1.51
N ASP A 521 23.04 12.03 0.67
CA ASP A 521 22.25 10.89 1.08
C ASP A 521 22.49 9.68 0.18
N LYS A 522 22.16 8.48 0.64
CA LYS A 522 22.35 7.24 -0.09
C LYS A 522 21.24 6.22 0.18
N VAL A 523 20.92 5.46 -0.85
CA VAL A 523 19.98 4.33 -0.79
C VAL A 523 20.64 3.09 -1.40
N TYR A 524 20.41 1.93 -0.81
CA TYR A 524 20.80 0.65 -1.40
C TYR A 524 19.64 0.08 -2.19
N VAL A 525 19.77 -0.01 -3.51
CA VAL A 525 18.78 -0.67 -4.34
C VAL A 525 19.08 -2.16 -4.36
N LYS A 526 18.14 -2.98 -3.90
CA LYS A 526 18.19 -4.45 -3.95
C LYS A 526 17.29 -4.95 -5.08
N VAL A 527 17.81 -5.82 -5.95
CA VAL A 527 17.03 -6.37 -7.07
C VAL A 527 16.64 -7.81 -6.75
N GLU A 528 15.35 -8.04 -6.52
CA GLU A 528 14.80 -9.37 -6.26
C GLU A 528 14.48 -10.10 -7.57
N ASP A 529 14.99 -11.34 -7.70
CA ASP A 529 14.77 -12.25 -8.83
C ASP A 529 14.30 -13.61 -8.28
N PRO A 530 13.07 -13.69 -7.74
CA PRO A 530 12.56 -14.94 -7.21
C PRO A 530 12.45 -15.98 -8.32
N LYS A 531 12.71 -17.25 -7.99
CA LYS A 531 12.67 -18.37 -8.93
C LYS A 531 11.85 -19.50 -8.34
N ILE A 532 10.99 -20.08 -9.17
CA ILE A 532 10.25 -21.31 -8.85
C ILE A 532 11.00 -22.45 -9.53
N ASP A 533 11.29 -23.51 -8.78
CA ASP A 533 11.87 -24.75 -9.31
C ASP A 533 10.87 -25.89 -9.15
N LEU A 534 10.20 -26.27 -10.25
CA LEU A 534 9.31 -27.43 -10.29
C LEU A 534 10.06 -28.74 -10.57
N GLY A 535 11.39 -28.68 -10.78
CA GLY A 535 12.25 -29.78 -11.21
C GLY A 535 12.14 -30.11 -12.70
N GLU A 536 12.82 -31.18 -13.09
CA GLU A 536 12.76 -31.77 -14.43
C GLU A 536 11.39 -32.39 -14.74
N ASP A 537 11.13 -32.71 -16.01
CA ASP A 537 9.92 -33.41 -16.47
C ASP A 537 9.73 -34.75 -15.75
N LYS A 538 8.49 -35.06 -15.38
CA LYS A 538 8.14 -36.19 -14.51
C LYS A 538 7.23 -37.18 -15.20
N VAL A 539 7.32 -38.45 -14.81
CA VAL A 539 6.35 -39.50 -15.18
C VAL A 539 5.66 -40.01 -13.92
N ALA A 540 4.34 -39.98 -13.90
CA ALA A 540 3.51 -40.55 -12.84
C ALA A 540 2.98 -41.92 -13.28
N CYS A 541 2.96 -42.91 -12.38
CA CYS A 541 2.39 -44.22 -12.69
C CYS A 541 0.86 -44.19 -12.62
N TYR A 542 0.29 -43.33 -11.78
CA TYR A 542 -1.16 -43.18 -11.60
C TYR A 542 -1.59 -41.70 -11.47
N PRO A 543 -2.83 -41.35 -11.83
CA PRO A 543 -3.41 -40.04 -11.54
C PRO A 543 -3.30 -39.70 -10.04
N GLY A 544 -2.76 -38.52 -9.74
CA GLY A 544 -2.67 -37.97 -8.38
C GLY A 544 -1.42 -38.35 -7.58
N GLU A 545 -0.49 -39.12 -8.16
CA GLU A 545 0.76 -39.51 -7.50
C GLU A 545 1.78 -38.37 -7.40
N ILE A 546 1.85 -37.53 -8.43
CA ILE A 546 2.73 -36.36 -8.46
C ILE A 546 1.99 -35.14 -7.88
N ILE A 547 2.59 -34.56 -6.85
CA ILE A 547 2.22 -33.26 -6.30
C ILE A 547 3.36 -32.30 -6.63
N LEU A 548 3.08 -31.28 -7.43
CA LEU A 548 4.00 -30.17 -7.69
C LEU A 548 3.91 -29.20 -6.51
N ASP A 549 5.06 -28.66 -6.08
CA ASP A 549 5.15 -27.68 -5.00
C ASP A 549 5.93 -26.48 -5.52
N ALA A 550 5.31 -25.29 -5.49
CA ALA A 550 5.92 -24.06 -5.97
C ALA A 550 6.87 -23.41 -4.94
N GLY A 551 7.08 -24.03 -3.79
CA GLY A 551 7.96 -23.54 -2.72
C GLY A 551 7.22 -22.64 -1.72
N PRO A 552 7.62 -22.59 -0.43
CA PRO A 552 6.96 -21.79 0.61
C PRO A 552 7.32 -20.29 0.60
N GLU A 553 8.26 -19.85 -0.24
CA GLU A 553 8.81 -18.49 -0.27
C GLU A 553 7.90 -17.42 -0.90
N PHE A 554 6.73 -17.83 -1.41
CA PHE A 554 5.75 -16.92 -2.02
C PHE A 554 4.49 -16.75 -1.15
N GLU A 555 3.84 -15.58 -1.24
CA GLU A 555 2.58 -15.29 -0.54
C GLU A 555 1.35 -15.72 -1.34
N LYS A 556 1.45 -15.68 -2.68
CA LYS A 556 0.33 -15.97 -3.60
C LYS A 556 0.79 -16.90 -4.70
N TYR A 557 -0.08 -17.82 -5.10
CA TYR A 557 0.14 -18.79 -6.16
C TYR A 557 -1.07 -18.74 -7.11
N LEU A 558 -0.83 -18.99 -8.39
CA LEU A 558 -1.85 -19.12 -9.41
C LEU A 558 -1.41 -20.17 -10.43
N TRP A 559 -2.09 -21.31 -10.42
CA TRP A 559 -1.88 -22.40 -11.37
C TRP A 559 -2.69 -22.19 -12.65
N GLN A 560 -2.38 -22.98 -13.68
CA GLN A 560 -3.02 -22.92 -14.99
C GLN A 560 -4.54 -23.12 -14.99
N ASP A 561 -5.10 -23.74 -13.94
CA ASP A 561 -6.55 -23.95 -13.76
C ASP A 561 -7.23 -22.86 -12.92
N GLY A 562 -6.48 -21.87 -12.45
CA GLY A 562 -6.95 -20.80 -11.57
C GLY A 562 -6.90 -21.12 -10.08
N SER A 563 -6.44 -22.30 -9.67
CA SER A 563 -6.25 -22.64 -8.26
C SER A 563 -5.09 -21.84 -7.63
N THR A 564 -5.18 -21.60 -6.32
CA THR A 564 -4.26 -20.70 -5.59
C THR A 564 -3.49 -21.38 -4.46
N ASP A 565 -3.55 -22.71 -4.38
CA ASP A 565 -2.78 -23.48 -3.40
C ASP A 565 -1.29 -23.50 -3.78
N ARG A 566 -0.41 -23.60 -2.78
CA ARG A 566 1.05 -23.76 -3.02
C ARG A 566 1.38 -25.00 -3.84
N THR A 567 0.58 -26.05 -3.67
CA THR A 567 0.80 -27.35 -4.28
C THR A 567 -0.28 -27.68 -5.29
N PHE A 568 0.09 -28.38 -6.36
CA PHE A 568 -0.84 -28.84 -7.39
C PHE A 568 -0.77 -30.35 -7.56
N ARG A 569 -1.92 -31.03 -7.49
CA ARG A 569 -2.01 -32.47 -7.71
C ARG A 569 -2.26 -32.76 -9.19
N VAL A 570 -1.33 -33.47 -9.83
CA VAL A 570 -1.40 -33.83 -11.25
C VAL A 570 -2.32 -35.03 -11.44
N LEU A 571 -3.35 -34.90 -12.30
CA LEU A 571 -4.30 -35.97 -12.60
C LEU A 571 -4.18 -36.51 -14.03
N GLU A 572 -3.74 -35.67 -14.97
CA GLU A 572 -3.68 -36.00 -16.40
C GLU A 572 -2.32 -35.62 -17.00
N THR A 573 -1.99 -36.19 -18.15
CA THR A 573 -0.79 -35.80 -18.91
C THR A 573 -0.91 -34.37 -19.42
N GLY A 574 0.09 -33.53 -19.19
CA GLY A 574 0.08 -32.15 -19.68
C GLY A 574 1.25 -31.30 -19.20
N ASP A 575 1.27 -30.05 -19.66
CA ASP A 575 2.17 -29.01 -19.16
C ASP A 575 1.48 -28.27 -18.02
N TYR A 576 2.15 -28.24 -16.86
CA TYR A 576 1.68 -27.58 -15.66
C TYR A 576 2.50 -26.31 -15.45
N SER A 577 1.82 -25.20 -15.16
CA SER A 577 2.49 -23.92 -14.93
C SER A 577 1.92 -23.20 -13.72
N VAL A 578 2.79 -22.48 -13.03
CA VAL A 578 2.45 -21.68 -11.87
C VAL A 578 3.08 -20.31 -12.00
N THR A 579 2.34 -19.29 -11.62
CA THR A 579 2.88 -17.96 -11.32
C THR A 579 2.71 -17.70 -9.83
N ALA A 580 3.77 -17.26 -9.16
CA ALA A 580 3.75 -16.96 -7.75
C ALA A 580 4.33 -15.57 -7.46
N THR A 581 3.82 -14.92 -6.42
CA THR A 581 4.22 -13.56 -5.99
C THR A 581 4.74 -13.61 -4.56
N ASN A 582 5.94 -13.07 -4.32
CA ASN A 582 6.55 -13.02 -2.99
C ASN A 582 6.00 -11.87 -2.12
N GLU A 583 6.42 -11.79 -0.85
CA GLU A 583 6.01 -10.74 0.11
C GLU A 583 6.33 -9.31 -0.37
N ARG A 584 7.28 -9.16 -1.30
CA ARG A 584 7.71 -7.87 -1.86
C ARG A 584 7.01 -7.52 -3.17
N GLY A 585 6.10 -8.37 -3.65
CA GLY A 585 5.34 -8.15 -4.87
C GLY A 585 6.03 -8.62 -6.16
N CYS A 586 7.18 -9.28 -6.09
CA CYS A 586 7.88 -9.79 -7.27
C CYS A 586 7.32 -11.14 -7.72
N ASN A 587 7.07 -11.24 -9.03
CA ASN A 587 6.50 -12.42 -9.66
C ASN A 587 7.59 -13.36 -10.19
N ALA A 588 7.34 -14.66 -10.07
CA ALA A 588 8.09 -15.72 -10.71
C ALA A 588 7.13 -16.68 -11.42
N SER A 589 7.58 -17.30 -12.50
CA SER A 589 6.81 -18.33 -13.20
C SER A 589 7.69 -19.51 -13.54
N ALA A 590 7.11 -20.72 -13.48
CA ALA A 590 7.76 -21.95 -13.91
C ALA A 590 6.74 -22.86 -14.60
N SER A 591 7.25 -23.76 -15.44
CA SER A 591 6.48 -24.80 -16.11
C SER A 591 7.22 -26.12 -16.07
N VAL A 592 6.49 -27.22 -15.93
CA VAL A 592 7.02 -28.59 -16.01
C VAL A 592 6.04 -29.46 -16.77
N ARG A 593 6.54 -30.39 -17.57
CA ARG A 593 5.70 -31.40 -18.22
C ARG A 593 5.60 -32.63 -17.35
N VAL A 594 4.38 -33.11 -17.15
CA VAL A 594 4.13 -34.36 -16.44
C VAL A 594 3.36 -35.32 -17.34
N SER A 595 3.90 -36.52 -17.52
CA SER A 595 3.23 -37.61 -18.23
C SER A 595 2.66 -38.60 -17.23
N VAL A 596 1.34 -38.77 -17.24
CA VAL A 596 0.64 -39.82 -16.50
C VAL A 596 0.53 -41.03 -17.41
N PHE A 597 1.06 -42.17 -16.95
CA PHE A 597 1.02 -43.41 -17.72
C PHE A 597 -0.40 -43.99 -17.69
N ASP A 598 -1.05 -44.08 -18.85
CA ASP A 598 -2.43 -44.58 -19.00
C ASP A 598 -2.50 -45.60 -20.15
N PRO A 599 -2.70 -46.90 -19.86
CA PRO A 599 -2.79 -47.94 -20.88
C PRO A 599 -4.03 -47.80 -21.77
N VAL A 600 -3.81 -47.77 -23.07
CA VAL A 600 -4.87 -47.70 -24.10
C VAL A 600 -4.61 -48.76 -25.18
N PHE A 601 -5.68 -49.44 -25.61
CA PHE A 601 -5.65 -50.34 -26.76
C PHE A 601 -6.95 -50.30 -27.57
N SER A 602 -6.88 -50.77 -28.81
CA SER A 602 -8.04 -50.97 -29.69
C SER A 602 -8.09 -52.40 -30.27
N GLN A 603 -9.23 -52.77 -30.86
CA GLN A 603 -9.45 -54.11 -31.45
C GLN A 603 -10.19 -53.99 -32.78
N ASN A 604 -9.91 -54.90 -33.74
CA ASN A 604 -10.50 -54.84 -35.09
C ASN A 604 -12.01 -55.18 -35.13
N TYR A 605 -12.50 -56.02 -34.22
CA TYR A 605 -13.92 -56.34 -34.08
C TYR A 605 -14.31 -56.48 -32.60
N GLU A 606 -15.44 -55.89 -32.21
CA GLU A 606 -16.06 -56.15 -30.89
C GLU A 606 -16.92 -57.43 -30.90
N VAL A 607 -17.39 -57.85 -32.07
CA VAL A 607 -18.21 -59.05 -32.28
C VAL A 607 -17.66 -59.82 -33.48
N ALA A 608 -17.39 -61.12 -33.29
CA ALA A 608 -16.93 -62.03 -34.35
C ALA A 608 -17.73 -63.32 -34.38
N SER A 609 -17.74 -63.98 -35.53
CA SER A 609 -18.38 -65.28 -35.71
C SER A 609 -17.46 -66.42 -35.24
N VAL A 610 -18.05 -67.55 -34.83
CA VAL A 610 -17.26 -68.76 -34.50
C VAL A 610 -16.54 -69.37 -35.71
N GLU A 611 -16.94 -69.04 -36.93
CA GLU A 611 -16.24 -69.44 -38.17
C GLU A 611 -15.00 -68.58 -38.44
N HIS A 612 -15.01 -67.31 -38.01
CA HIS A 612 -13.88 -66.38 -38.14
C HIS A 612 -13.51 -65.72 -36.79
N PRO A 613 -13.10 -66.50 -35.78
CA PRO A 613 -12.99 -66.03 -34.39
C PRO A 613 -11.69 -65.25 -34.09
N ALA A 614 -10.97 -64.81 -35.12
CA ALA A 614 -9.71 -64.10 -34.97
C ALA A 614 -9.93 -62.60 -34.70
N ILE A 615 -9.41 -62.11 -33.56
CA ILE A 615 -9.42 -60.70 -33.18
C ILE A 615 -7.98 -60.19 -33.12
N SER A 616 -7.72 -59.08 -33.81
CA SER A 616 -6.44 -58.36 -33.74
C SER A 616 -6.56 -57.22 -32.74
N PHE A 617 -5.61 -57.14 -31.82
CA PHE A 617 -5.50 -56.08 -30.82
C PHE A 617 -4.32 -55.16 -31.15
N PHE A 618 -4.47 -53.86 -30.90
CA PHE A 618 -3.48 -52.84 -31.19
C PHE A 618 -3.16 -52.03 -29.93
N ASN A 619 -1.90 -52.00 -29.51
CA ASN A 619 -1.43 -51.13 -28.44
C ASN A 619 -1.40 -49.68 -28.93
N GLU A 620 -2.02 -48.78 -28.19
CA GLU A 620 -2.03 -47.33 -28.44
C GLU A 620 -1.40 -46.55 -27.27
N THR A 621 -0.80 -47.26 -26.30
CA THR A 621 -0.21 -46.66 -25.10
C THR A 621 1.11 -45.97 -25.43
N GLU A 622 1.18 -44.65 -25.28
CA GLU A 622 2.43 -43.91 -25.40
C GLU A 622 3.47 -44.32 -24.35
N ASN A 623 4.75 -44.37 -24.74
CA ASN A 623 5.89 -44.68 -23.85
C ASN A 623 5.85 -46.05 -23.15
N SER A 624 5.03 -46.98 -23.65
CA SER A 624 5.01 -48.38 -23.23
C SER A 624 6.18 -49.18 -23.83
N VAL A 625 6.77 -50.08 -23.05
CA VAL A 625 7.88 -50.98 -23.46
C VAL A 625 7.64 -52.44 -23.09
N GLY A 626 6.62 -52.72 -22.28
CA GLY A 626 6.22 -54.07 -21.89
C GLY A 626 4.71 -54.24 -21.99
N PHE A 627 4.28 -55.44 -22.36
CA PHE A 627 2.89 -55.75 -22.71
C PHE A 627 2.51 -57.09 -22.09
N TRP A 628 1.30 -57.16 -21.52
CA TRP A 628 0.69 -58.40 -21.09
C TRP A 628 -0.81 -58.36 -21.37
N TRP A 629 -1.31 -59.41 -21.99
CA TRP A 629 -2.71 -59.57 -22.38
C TRP A 629 -3.30 -60.79 -21.70
N ASP A 630 -4.52 -60.66 -21.19
CA ASP A 630 -5.41 -61.76 -20.82
C ASP A 630 -6.67 -61.64 -21.67
N PHE A 631 -6.92 -62.64 -22.52
CA PHE A 631 -8.03 -62.61 -23.46
C PHE A 631 -9.36 -63.04 -22.81
N GLY A 632 -9.37 -63.43 -21.54
CA GLY A 632 -10.57 -63.79 -20.79
C GLY A 632 -11.09 -65.21 -21.04
N ASP A 633 -10.38 -66.01 -21.85
CA ASP A 633 -10.63 -67.44 -22.08
C ASP A 633 -9.53 -68.36 -21.49
N GLY A 634 -8.60 -67.76 -20.74
CA GLY A 634 -7.44 -68.43 -20.14
C GLY A 634 -6.16 -68.37 -20.97
N ALA A 635 -6.21 -67.83 -22.20
CA ALA A 635 -5.02 -67.55 -22.99
C ALA A 635 -4.45 -66.15 -22.67
N THR A 636 -3.12 -66.02 -22.78
CA THR A 636 -2.39 -64.77 -22.54
C THR A 636 -1.36 -64.50 -23.63
N SER A 637 -0.93 -63.24 -23.81
CA SER A 637 0.16 -62.86 -24.72
C SER A 637 1.04 -61.76 -24.13
N ASN A 638 2.31 -61.69 -24.57
CA ASN A 638 3.23 -60.58 -24.29
C ASN A 638 3.62 -59.81 -25.57
N GLU A 639 2.95 -60.07 -26.69
CA GLU A 639 3.17 -59.33 -27.93
C GLU A 639 2.56 -57.93 -27.83
N GLU A 640 3.15 -56.96 -28.52
CA GLU A 640 2.64 -55.58 -28.55
C GLU A 640 1.26 -55.50 -29.23
N ASN A 641 1.09 -56.21 -30.34
CA ASN A 641 -0.14 -56.22 -31.15
C ASN A 641 -0.55 -57.67 -31.47
N PRO A 642 -1.12 -58.43 -30.50
CA PRO A 642 -1.43 -59.84 -30.69
C PRO A 642 -2.67 -60.08 -31.57
N VAL A 643 -2.73 -61.27 -32.17
CA VAL A 643 -3.95 -61.81 -32.79
C VAL A 643 -4.40 -63.05 -32.03
N HIS A 644 -5.59 -63.01 -31.44
CA HIS A 644 -6.14 -64.12 -30.65
C HIS A 644 -7.29 -64.82 -31.36
N HIS A 645 -7.39 -66.14 -31.21
CA HIS A 645 -8.42 -66.98 -31.82
C HIS A 645 -9.27 -67.65 -30.74
N TYR A 646 -10.55 -67.25 -30.65
CA TYR A 646 -11.46 -67.80 -29.65
C TYR A 646 -12.08 -69.14 -30.11
N SER A 647 -12.00 -70.17 -29.28
CA SER A 647 -12.47 -71.52 -29.63
C SER A 647 -13.95 -71.78 -29.36
N ALA A 648 -14.63 -70.89 -28.64
CA ALA A 648 -16.02 -71.08 -28.23
C ALA A 648 -16.84 -69.78 -28.34
N ILE A 649 -18.16 -69.97 -28.45
CA ILE A 649 -19.13 -68.88 -28.37
C ILE A 649 -19.15 -68.36 -26.93
N GLY A 650 -19.12 -67.03 -26.77
CA GLY A 650 -19.02 -66.44 -25.44
C GLY A 650 -18.85 -64.93 -25.45
N LYS A 651 -18.81 -64.35 -24.25
CA LYS A 651 -18.37 -62.97 -24.00
C LYS A 651 -17.08 -63.05 -23.19
N TYR A 652 -16.04 -62.39 -23.67
CA TYR A 652 -14.71 -62.44 -23.12
C TYR A 652 -14.27 -61.03 -22.71
N ARG A 653 -13.81 -60.88 -21.47
CA ARG A 653 -13.23 -59.62 -20.97
C ARG A 653 -11.73 -59.64 -21.23
N VAL A 654 -11.29 -58.84 -22.18
CA VAL A 654 -9.88 -58.69 -22.53
C VAL A 654 -9.26 -57.66 -21.60
N VAL A 655 -8.21 -58.04 -20.88
CA VAL A 655 -7.43 -57.16 -20.00
C VAL A 655 -6.06 -56.95 -20.65
N PHE A 656 -5.68 -55.69 -20.80
CA PHE A 656 -4.38 -55.27 -21.31
C PHE A 656 -3.61 -54.56 -20.20
N GLN A 657 -2.40 -55.03 -19.93
CA GLN A 657 -1.43 -54.36 -19.08
C GLN A 657 -0.29 -53.82 -19.94
N ALA A 658 -0.03 -52.52 -19.83
CA ALA A 658 1.16 -51.91 -20.39
C ALA A 658 2.16 -51.60 -19.26
N THR A 659 3.45 -51.64 -19.57
CA THR A 659 4.53 -51.24 -18.66
C THR A 659 5.39 -50.18 -19.33
N SER A 660 5.67 -49.07 -18.65
CA SER A 660 6.51 -47.98 -19.14
C SER A 660 8.00 -48.28 -19.00
N LYS A 661 8.85 -47.53 -19.71
CA LYS A 661 10.32 -47.63 -19.58
C LYS A 661 10.85 -47.35 -18.16
N PHE A 662 10.04 -46.75 -17.30
CA PHE A 662 10.37 -46.43 -15.91
C PHE A 662 9.84 -47.48 -14.91
N GLY A 663 9.24 -48.57 -15.40
CA GLY A 663 8.72 -49.66 -14.58
C GLY A 663 7.32 -49.45 -14.01
N CYS A 664 6.62 -48.36 -14.38
CA CYS A 664 5.20 -48.21 -14.07
C CYS A 664 4.38 -49.20 -14.88
N ALA A 665 3.47 -49.94 -14.25
CA ALA A 665 2.55 -50.86 -14.93
C ALA A 665 1.11 -50.59 -14.50
N ASP A 666 0.21 -50.51 -15.47
CA ASP A 666 -1.22 -50.32 -15.23
C ASP A 666 -2.04 -51.11 -16.26
N THR A 667 -3.34 -51.26 -16.01
CA THR A 667 -4.26 -52.10 -16.80
C THR A 667 -5.48 -51.36 -17.32
N THR A 668 -5.94 -51.73 -18.51
CA THR A 668 -7.24 -51.36 -19.07
C THR A 668 -7.98 -52.61 -19.56
N SER A 669 -9.27 -52.50 -19.90
CA SER A 669 -10.03 -53.66 -20.39
C SER A 669 -11.15 -53.30 -21.35
N SER A 670 -11.41 -54.20 -22.30
CA SER A 670 -12.54 -54.14 -23.24
C SER A 670 -13.23 -55.51 -23.35
N THR A 671 -14.36 -55.60 -24.05
CA THR A 671 -15.12 -56.84 -24.23
C THR A 671 -15.13 -57.28 -25.70
N VAL A 672 -14.96 -58.59 -25.92
CA VAL A 672 -15.14 -59.27 -27.20
C VAL A 672 -16.30 -60.26 -27.10
N LYS A 673 -17.15 -60.35 -28.13
CA LYS A 673 -18.25 -61.32 -28.21
C LYS A 673 -18.09 -62.25 -29.41
N ILE A 674 -18.05 -63.56 -29.15
CA ILE A 674 -18.07 -64.60 -30.19
C ILE A 674 -19.49 -65.15 -30.29
N ILE A 675 -20.05 -65.13 -31.50
CA ILE A 675 -21.43 -65.56 -31.78
C ILE A 675 -21.47 -66.77 -32.73
N PRO A 676 -22.50 -67.63 -32.63
CA PRO A 676 -22.73 -68.69 -33.61
C PRO A 676 -22.92 -68.11 -35.02
N PHE A 677 -22.56 -68.90 -36.02
CA PHE A 677 -22.83 -68.60 -37.43
C PHE A 677 -23.54 -69.80 -38.06
N THR A 678 -24.85 -69.69 -38.27
CA THR A 678 -25.63 -70.80 -38.80
C THR A 678 -26.67 -70.32 -39.80
N LEU A 679 -26.86 -71.11 -40.86
CA LEU A 679 -27.98 -70.99 -41.78
C LEU A 679 -28.63 -72.36 -41.95
N SER A 680 -29.86 -72.51 -41.47
CA SER A 680 -30.64 -73.74 -41.55
C SER A 680 -31.92 -73.50 -42.34
N THR A 681 -32.25 -74.43 -43.23
CA THR A 681 -33.43 -74.31 -44.11
C THR A 681 -34.39 -75.48 -43.92
N PRO A 682 -35.72 -75.26 -43.94
CA PRO A 682 -36.67 -76.37 -43.96
C PRO A 682 -36.63 -77.10 -45.32
N ASN A 683 -36.79 -78.43 -45.31
CA ASN A 683 -36.76 -79.24 -46.54
C ASN A 683 -38.08 -79.22 -47.32
N ALA A 684 -39.18 -78.84 -46.67
CA ALA A 684 -40.51 -78.72 -47.26
C ALA A 684 -41.33 -77.67 -46.52
N PHE A 685 -42.31 -77.08 -47.20
CA PHE A 685 -43.29 -76.19 -46.57
C PHE A 685 -44.65 -76.33 -47.25
N ARG A 686 -45.72 -75.97 -46.54
CA ARG A 686 -47.11 -76.05 -47.01
C ARG A 686 -47.83 -74.74 -46.71
N PRO A 687 -48.12 -73.90 -47.71
CA PRO A 687 -48.78 -72.59 -47.52
C PRO A 687 -50.09 -72.65 -46.74
N GLU A 688 -50.85 -73.75 -46.88
CA GLU A 688 -52.14 -74.01 -46.23
C GLU A 688 -52.00 -74.77 -44.89
N SER A 689 -50.80 -74.81 -44.30
CA SER A 689 -50.57 -75.49 -43.02
C SER A 689 -51.33 -74.80 -41.88
N GLU A 690 -51.89 -75.59 -40.96
CA GLU A 690 -52.48 -75.05 -39.72
C GLU A 690 -51.40 -74.40 -38.83
N ILE A 691 -50.16 -74.89 -38.89
CA ILE A 691 -48.99 -74.34 -38.19
C ILE A 691 -48.39 -73.19 -39.01
N ALA A 692 -48.31 -71.98 -38.42
CA ALA A 692 -47.92 -70.75 -39.10
C ALA A 692 -46.49 -70.78 -39.67
N GLU A 693 -45.55 -71.36 -38.93
CA GLU A 693 -44.13 -71.49 -39.30
C GLU A 693 -43.93 -72.35 -40.55
N ASN A 694 -44.86 -73.29 -40.81
CA ASN A 694 -44.80 -74.19 -41.96
C ASN A 694 -45.42 -73.58 -43.23
N ARG A 695 -46.00 -72.37 -43.15
CA ARG A 695 -46.66 -71.72 -44.30
C ARG A 695 -45.69 -71.04 -45.26
N VAL A 696 -44.47 -70.77 -44.82
CA VAL A 696 -43.44 -70.10 -45.61
C VAL A 696 -42.13 -70.88 -45.58
N PHE A 697 -41.41 -70.87 -46.70
CA PHE A 697 -40.01 -71.26 -46.71
C PHE A 697 -39.16 -70.07 -46.27
N LEU A 698 -38.69 -70.11 -45.01
CA LEU A 698 -37.85 -69.09 -44.40
C LEU A 698 -36.59 -69.75 -43.80
N PRO A 699 -35.39 -69.45 -44.32
CA PRO A 699 -34.14 -69.84 -43.67
C PRO A 699 -34.02 -69.23 -42.26
N ILE A 700 -33.65 -70.05 -41.28
CA ILE A 700 -33.28 -69.59 -39.93
C ILE A 700 -31.80 -69.24 -39.96
N THR A 701 -31.47 -68.03 -39.55
CA THR A 701 -30.10 -67.49 -39.63
C THR A 701 -29.66 -66.93 -38.28
N GLU A 702 -28.40 -67.15 -37.91
CA GLU A 702 -27.76 -66.56 -36.73
C GLU A 702 -26.34 -66.12 -37.07
N GLY A 703 -25.92 -64.95 -36.58
CA GLY A 703 -24.58 -64.40 -36.82
C GLY A 703 -24.29 -63.94 -38.25
N ILE A 704 -25.33 -63.75 -39.06
CA ILE A 704 -25.20 -63.19 -40.41
C ILE A 704 -25.36 -61.66 -40.39
N ASP A 705 -24.71 -60.97 -41.32
CA ASP A 705 -24.99 -59.58 -41.64
C ASP A 705 -26.30 -59.49 -42.46
N PRO A 706 -27.38 -58.89 -41.92
CA PRO A 706 -28.67 -58.81 -42.59
C PRO A 706 -28.61 -57.97 -43.88
N GLU A 707 -27.66 -57.04 -44.02
CA GLU A 707 -27.53 -56.20 -45.23
C GLU A 707 -26.94 -56.97 -46.42
N LYS A 708 -26.25 -58.07 -46.15
CA LYS A 708 -25.58 -58.90 -47.17
C LYS A 708 -26.38 -60.16 -47.53
N TYR A 709 -27.57 -60.33 -46.98
CA TYR A 709 -28.44 -61.48 -47.23
C TYR A 709 -29.17 -61.36 -48.59
N HIS A 710 -29.21 -62.46 -49.34
CA HIS A 710 -29.92 -62.55 -50.62
C HIS A 710 -30.37 -63.98 -50.92
N LEU A 711 -31.64 -64.27 -50.62
CA LEU A 711 -32.32 -65.51 -50.96
C LEU A 711 -32.97 -65.41 -52.34
N ARG A 712 -32.72 -66.41 -53.19
CA ARG A 712 -33.38 -66.59 -54.50
C ARG A 712 -33.87 -68.03 -54.62
N ILE A 713 -35.10 -68.18 -55.13
CA ILE A 713 -35.73 -69.48 -55.35
C ILE A 713 -36.09 -69.59 -56.83
N PHE A 714 -35.86 -70.76 -57.42
CA PHE A 714 -35.97 -71.04 -58.84
C PHE A 714 -36.88 -72.25 -59.08
N ASN A 715 -37.65 -72.21 -60.18
CA ASN A 715 -38.41 -73.36 -60.66
C ASN A 715 -37.51 -74.34 -61.46
N ARG A 716 -38.10 -75.45 -61.94
CA ARG A 716 -37.38 -76.50 -62.71
C ARG A 716 -36.69 -76.03 -63.99
N VAL A 717 -37.10 -74.90 -64.57
CA VAL A 717 -36.51 -74.34 -65.80
C VAL A 717 -35.52 -73.20 -65.51
N GLY A 718 -35.20 -72.96 -64.23
CA GLY A 718 -34.21 -71.96 -63.81
C GLY A 718 -34.75 -70.53 -63.69
N SER A 719 -36.06 -70.31 -63.83
CA SER A 719 -36.65 -68.98 -63.63
C SER A 719 -36.84 -68.68 -62.14
N THR A 720 -36.48 -67.47 -61.69
CA THR A 720 -36.66 -67.03 -60.30
C THR A 720 -38.14 -66.87 -59.96
N VAL A 721 -38.63 -67.60 -58.97
CA VAL A 721 -40.01 -67.53 -58.47
C VAL A 721 -40.17 -66.67 -57.23
N PHE A 722 -39.12 -66.53 -56.43
CA PHE A 722 -39.07 -65.69 -55.23
C PHE A 722 -37.67 -65.16 -55.01
N GLU A 723 -37.58 -63.98 -54.44
CA GLU A 723 -36.32 -63.32 -54.13
C GLU A 723 -36.53 -62.38 -52.95
N SER A 724 -35.63 -62.43 -51.97
CA SER A 724 -35.64 -61.55 -50.82
C SER A 724 -34.21 -61.17 -50.42
N LYS A 725 -34.03 -59.89 -50.08
CA LYS A 725 -32.83 -59.39 -49.38
C LYS A 725 -33.04 -59.22 -47.87
N ASN A 726 -34.26 -59.43 -47.39
CA ASN A 726 -34.58 -59.41 -45.98
C ASN A 726 -34.59 -60.86 -45.44
N PRO A 727 -33.72 -61.21 -44.46
CA PRO A 727 -33.68 -62.56 -43.87
C PRO A 727 -34.96 -62.95 -43.12
N GLU A 728 -35.85 -62.01 -42.82
CA GLU A 728 -37.15 -62.27 -42.18
C GLU A 728 -38.28 -62.55 -43.19
N THR A 729 -38.03 -62.38 -44.50
CA THR A 729 -39.06 -62.56 -45.53
C THR A 729 -38.91 -63.90 -46.25
N GLY A 730 -39.86 -64.80 -46.01
CA GLY A 730 -39.90 -66.15 -46.58
C GLY A 730 -40.81 -66.26 -47.81
N TRP A 731 -40.67 -67.37 -48.54
CA TRP A 731 -41.50 -67.65 -49.71
C TRP A 731 -42.80 -68.35 -49.34
N ASP A 732 -43.94 -67.80 -49.75
CA ASP A 732 -45.30 -68.29 -49.44
C ASP A 732 -45.87 -69.27 -50.48
N GLY A 733 -45.05 -69.74 -51.43
CA GLY A 733 -45.49 -70.67 -52.47
C GLY A 733 -46.24 -70.03 -53.64
N LYS A 734 -46.16 -68.70 -53.81
CA LYS A 734 -46.64 -67.98 -55.00
C LYS A 734 -45.50 -67.67 -55.97
N MET A 735 -45.80 -67.67 -57.26
CA MET A 735 -44.91 -67.21 -58.32
C MET A 735 -44.78 -65.67 -58.26
N LYS A 736 -43.76 -65.07 -58.90
CA LYS A 736 -43.55 -63.60 -58.94
C LYS A 736 -44.76 -62.80 -59.45
N ASN A 737 -45.60 -63.40 -60.29
CA ASN A 737 -46.83 -62.79 -60.83
C ASN A 737 -48.06 -62.97 -59.90
N GLY A 738 -47.87 -63.52 -58.69
CA GLY A 738 -48.92 -63.75 -57.70
C GLY A 738 -49.72 -65.04 -57.88
N THR A 739 -49.51 -65.81 -58.96
CA THR A 739 -50.22 -67.09 -59.14
C THR A 739 -49.65 -68.16 -58.22
N LEU A 740 -50.46 -69.16 -57.87
CA LEU A 740 -50.01 -70.30 -57.05
C LEU A 740 -48.94 -71.10 -57.81
N ALA A 741 -47.79 -71.35 -57.17
CA ALA A 741 -46.79 -72.28 -57.71
C ALA A 741 -47.30 -73.73 -57.57
N GLU A 742 -47.06 -74.57 -58.58
CA GLU A 742 -47.41 -75.99 -58.54
C GLU A 742 -46.61 -76.74 -57.45
N SER A 743 -47.21 -77.76 -56.85
CA SER A 743 -46.51 -78.66 -55.93
C SER A 743 -45.32 -79.30 -56.63
N GLY A 744 -44.15 -79.27 -55.99
CA GLY A 744 -42.93 -79.76 -56.60
C GLY A 744 -41.66 -79.27 -55.90
N VAL A 745 -40.53 -79.66 -56.48
CA VAL A 745 -39.20 -79.33 -55.94
C VAL A 745 -38.69 -78.03 -56.57
N PHE A 746 -38.31 -77.07 -55.73
CA PHE A 746 -37.72 -75.79 -56.12
C PHE A 746 -36.28 -75.72 -55.65
N VAL A 747 -35.42 -75.07 -56.42
CA VAL A 747 -34.01 -74.86 -56.06
C VAL A 747 -33.89 -73.51 -55.38
N TRP A 748 -33.17 -73.42 -54.28
CA TRP A 748 -32.88 -72.14 -53.62
C TRP A 748 -31.37 -71.91 -53.56
N ILE A 749 -31.00 -70.63 -53.59
CA ILE A 749 -29.63 -70.14 -53.36
C ILE A 749 -29.76 -68.99 -52.37
N VAL A 750 -28.99 -69.04 -51.28
CA VAL A 750 -28.80 -67.91 -50.36
C VAL A 750 -27.35 -67.47 -50.44
N GLN A 751 -27.13 -66.18 -50.73
CA GLN A 751 -25.86 -65.51 -50.53
C GLN A 751 -25.96 -64.65 -49.28
N TYR A 752 -24.96 -64.66 -48.42
CA TYR A 752 -24.97 -63.96 -47.14
C TYR A 752 -23.53 -63.67 -46.70
N ALA A 753 -23.35 -62.80 -45.71
CA ALA A 753 -22.07 -62.62 -45.05
C ALA A 753 -22.21 -62.85 -43.55
N ASP A 754 -21.13 -63.19 -42.86
CA ASP A 754 -21.11 -63.12 -41.39
C ASP A 754 -21.01 -61.67 -40.90
N VAL A 755 -21.09 -61.47 -39.58
CA VAL A 755 -20.98 -60.14 -38.96
C VAL A 755 -19.66 -59.40 -39.21
N GLN A 756 -18.63 -60.10 -39.71
CA GLN A 756 -17.33 -59.52 -40.08
C GLN A 756 -17.22 -59.24 -41.58
N GLY A 757 -18.25 -59.59 -42.37
CA GLY A 757 -18.34 -59.33 -43.80
C GLY A 757 -17.77 -60.44 -44.69
N TYR A 758 -17.39 -61.61 -44.14
CA TYR A 758 -16.93 -62.74 -44.94
C TYR A 758 -18.11 -63.33 -45.73
N ALA A 759 -17.95 -63.51 -47.04
CA ALA A 759 -19.04 -63.93 -47.93
C ALA A 759 -19.23 -65.45 -47.97
N HIS A 760 -20.49 -65.89 -47.89
CA HIS A 760 -20.93 -67.27 -47.92
C HIS A 760 -22.04 -67.48 -48.95
N GLN A 761 -22.17 -68.71 -49.45
CA GLN A 761 -23.26 -69.12 -50.32
C GLN A 761 -23.70 -70.54 -50.01
N GLN A 762 -25.00 -70.73 -49.83
CA GLN A 762 -25.61 -72.05 -49.67
C GLN A 762 -26.69 -72.26 -50.73
N LYS A 763 -26.86 -73.50 -51.17
CA LYS A 763 -27.88 -73.87 -52.14
C LYS A 763 -28.50 -75.21 -51.75
N GLY A 764 -29.75 -75.41 -52.12
CA GLY A 764 -30.46 -76.65 -51.84
C GLY A 764 -31.76 -76.73 -52.60
N THR A 765 -32.60 -77.68 -52.19
CA THR A 765 -33.94 -77.86 -52.73
C THR A 765 -34.97 -77.76 -51.62
N VAL A 766 -36.16 -77.26 -51.95
CA VAL A 766 -37.33 -77.27 -51.06
C VAL A 766 -38.51 -77.90 -51.80
N MET A 767 -39.24 -78.78 -51.11
CA MET A 767 -40.50 -79.33 -51.60
C MET A 767 -41.67 -78.41 -51.21
N LEU A 768 -42.36 -77.84 -52.19
CA LEU A 768 -43.65 -77.20 -52.00
C LEU A 768 -44.75 -78.28 -52.01
N VAL A 769 -45.45 -78.42 -50.88
CA VAL A 769 -46.60 -79.32 -50.73
C VAL A 769 -47.88 -78.48 -50.68
N ARG A 770 -48.93 -78.88 -51.41
CA ARG A 770 -50.26 -78.27 -51.31
C ARG A 770 -51.26 -79.30 -50.82
#